data_AF-A0A1B2JJ67-F1
#
_entry.id   AF-A0A1B2JJ67-F1
#
_cell.length_a   1.000
_cell.length_b   1.000
_cell.length_c   1.000
_cell.angle_alpha   90.00
_cell.angle_beta   90.00
_cell.angle_gamma   90.00
#
_symmetry.space_group_name_H-M   'P 1'
#
loop_
_entity.id
_entity.type
_entity.pdbx_description
1 polymer ?
#
loop_
_entity_poly.entity_id
_entity_poly.type
_entity_poly.pdbx_seq_one_letter_code
_entity_poly.pdbx_strand_id
1 'polypeptide(L)'
;MANSFATSFWTEDYITGINVLFEKLYQGCYECDEFVSLFQTRMTAEANHGTKLLQIPSTVSSNALGFGRDDGASLKASFVSIQEQMKIEGKYHLQVAERIQSEVIDRFSKWSSDHSQRVRYSQKTLDAKVTKYVKHKQNVDKIQKKYFNKCRILEDVKSELGNVDFEEFLKDMTQVEINEASHDAGPVILAGYEYKYSDFLEMLTKLLGEIPKRPFKRYLVNYDFCSTGSEISSWLQLNVGIADIAKIEKFGQDLINLGYLRAIDSGSFAIGSQLHYQWRPEAFKEANLEMAYPQDSFQSQETNRNNLTNYFGEVKELVSGVSNVDINDKSTIRKLVRECDELDKLYLKEVLNLDEERCKLEVTITDHLQFMEKCELDRLRALKKATQDFLVCLFNQAATSSQADYLIKLDSVFTGLTVAEENMQPEKDLNFVLENYQTGYYRPRSLVYDNFQSSKNKQIFGVELSIRCRMERKIVPLIVSSILTHMDHSYGLMENDDVRLSCWTSPVQLTMTHELRKRINHILLDNESAQDSKSYEKILAEYDAPVVTNVLKLYLLELPDSLVTGDYYDSIKSLYNQFGSAEQTNERINGLVSFLTSLPTNNIATLDAILTHFNRIIETVKQNKTEDPALQQRQINDFKEKISHEFSTLVLRPKFNSGHSTGLNDKHCYKLVLDLLNNKPEIFGKVKKQVSSAKRSTSLSPASSLPPTPVSMKPANELKRIDTSSRSIENRLHNIVTRKVSSSEGESASDRVNGLGPTTSVLAE
;
A
#
# COMPACT_ATOMS: atom_id res chain seq x y z
N MET A 1 -37.12 19.72 21.88
CA MET A 1 -36.90 20.53 20.67
C MET A 1 -38.26 21.04 20.21
N ALA A 2 -38.37 22.30 19.78
CA ALA A 2 -39.65 22.88 19.36
C ALA A 2 -40.19 22.29 18.04
N ASN A 3 -39.34 21.64 17.24
CA ASN A 3 -39.69 20.96 16.01
C ASN A 3 -39.26 19.48 16.11
N SER A 4 -40.12 18.55 15.66
CA SER A 4 -39.82 17.12 15.53
C SER A 4 -40.35 16.58 14.20
N PHE A 5 -39.94 15.38 13.79
CA PHE A 5 -40.49 14.76 12.57
C PHE A 5 -42.01 14.65 12.65
N ALA A 6 -42.52 14.25 13.80
CA ALA A 6 -43.95 14.07 14.05
C ALA A 6 -44.77 15.37 14.01
N THR A 7 -44.14 16.56 14.05
CA THR A 7 -44.86 17.84 13.91
C THR A 7 -44.60 18.54 12.57
N SER A 8 -43.63 18.07 11.78
CA SER A 8 -43.09 18.84 10.65
C SER A 8 -43.34 18.24 9.27
N PHE A 9 -43.74 16.96 9.17
CA PHE A 9 -43.94 16.25 7.89
C PHE A 9 -45.41 15.91 7.61
N TRP A 10 -46.32 16.84 7.88
CA TRP A 10 -47.75 16.70 7.57
C TRP A 10 -48.13 17.44 6.30
N THR A 11 -48.95 16.78 5.48
CA THR A 11 -49.60 17.35 4.29
C THR A 11 -51.04 16.86 4.23
N GLU A 12 -51.95 17.63 3.63
CA GLU A 12 -53.39 17.28 3.57
C GLU A 12 -53.68 15.95 2.87
N ASP A 13 -52.81 15.55 1.95
CA ASP A 13 -52.90 14.28 1.22
C ASP A 13 -52.32 13.09 2.00
N TYR A 14 -51.64 13.33 3.14
CA TYR A 14 -50.87 12.38 3.94
C TYR A 14 -49.75 11.62 3.19
N ILE A 15 -49.47 11.96 1.92
CA ILE A 15 -48.51 11.26 1.07
C ILE A 15 -47.25 12.10 0.90
N THR A 16 -47.41 13.37 0.53
CA THR A 16 -46.29 14.23 0.15
C THR A 16 -45.27 14.39 1.28
N GLY A 17 -45.71 14.66 2.51
CA GLY A 17 -44.81 14.79 3.67
C GLY A 17 -44.03 13.51 3.99
N ILE A 18 -44.68 12.35 3.89
CA ILE A 18 -44.05 11.04 4.10
C ILE A 18 -42.99 10.79 3.04
N ASN A 19 -43.31 11.00 1.76
CA ASN A 19 -42.37 10.78 0.66
C ASN A 19 -41.12 11.65 0.81
N VAL A 20 -41.28 12.95 1.09
CA VAL A 20 -40.16 13.88 1.29
C VAL A 20 -39.25 13.41 2.43
N LEU A 21 -39.81 12.96 3.55
CA LEU A 21 -39.02 12.45 4.66
C LEU A 21 -38.28 11.17 4.28
N PHE A 22 -38.96 10.18 3.69
CA PHE A 22 -38.34 8.91 3.37
C PHE A 22 -37.28 9.02 2.27
N GLU A 23 -37.45 9.91 1.30
CA GLU A 23 -36.37 10.27 0.36
C GLU A 23 -35.11 10.74 1.10
N LYS A 24 -35.26 11.58 2.13
CA LYS A 24 -34.13 12.00 2.98
C LYS A 24 -33.55 10.87 3.82
N LEU A 25 -34.38 9.98 4.39
CA LEU A 25 -33.89 8.83 5.15
C LEU A 25 -33.12 7.83 4.25
N TYR A 26 -33.56 7.63 3.01
CA TYR A 26 -32.80 6.83 2.05
C TYR A 26 -31.52 7.51 1.62
N GLN A 27 -31.53 8.83 1.40
CA GLN A 27 -30.29 9.59 1.21
C GLN A 27 -29.31 9.32 2.36
N GLY A 28 -29.78 9.35 3.60
CA GLY A 28 -28.97 9.01 4.77
C GLY A 28 -28.39 7.59 4.76
N CYS A 29 -29.09 6.62 4.16
CA CYS A 29 -28.55 5.26 3.95
C CYS A 29 -27.42 5.26 2.92
N TYR A 30 -27.58 5.98 1.80
CA TYR A 30 -26.52 6.09 0.79
C TYR A 30 -25.27 6.80 1.34
N GLU A 31 -25.45 7.83 2.17
CA GLU A 31 -24.33 8.47 2.88
C GLU A 31 -23.53 7.46 3.72
N CYS A 32 -24.19 6.49 4.37
CA CYS A 32 -23.48 5.44 5.10
C CYS A 32 -22.65 4.55 4.17
N ASP A 33 -23.16 4.21 2.99
CA ASP A 33 -22.42 3.42 1.99
C ASP A 33 -21.22 4.20 1.43
N GLU A 34 -21.34 5.51 1.23
CA GLU A 34 -20.24 6.40 0.86
C GLU A 34 -19.13 6.41 1.92
N PHE A 35 -19.48 6.44 3.20
CA PHE A 35 -18.52 6.33 4.31
C PHE A 35 -17.80 4.96 4.31
N VAL A 36 -18.52 3.86 4.06
CA VAL A 36 -17.91 2.53 3.94
C VAL A 36 -16.89 2.51 2.79
N SER A 37 -17.28 3.04 1.62
CA SER A 37 -16.41 3.15 0.45
C SER A 37 -15.16 4.00 0.71
N LEU A 38 -15.32 5.12 1.42
CA LEU A 38 -14.21 5.97 1.86
C LEU A 38 -13.19 5.19 2.72
N PHE A 39 -13.67 4.48 3.74
CA PHE A 39 -12.81 3.69 4.62
C PHE A 39 -12.12 2.54 3.87
N GLN A 40 -12.84 1.86 2.97
CA GLN A 40 -12.29 0.77 2.16
C GLN A 40 -11.21 1.26 1.19
N THR A 41 -11.41 2.44 0.60
CA THR A 41 -10.41 3.07 -0.26
C THR A 41 -9.13 3.40 0.52
N ARG A 42 -9.26 3.97 1.73
CA ARG A 42 -8.10 4.24 2.60
C ARG A 42 -7.38 2.96 3.00
N MET A 43 -8.12 1.95 3.44
CA MET A 43 -7.57 0.64 3.80
C MET A 43 -6.76 0.02 2.66
N THR A 44 -7.31 0.06 1.44
CA THR A 44 -6.63 -0.49 0.26
C THR A 44 -5.33 0.27 -0.04
N ALA A 45 -5.32 1.59 0.12
CA ALA A 45 -4.12 2.40 -0.04
C ALA A 45 -3.03 2.01 0.99
N GLU A 46 -3.41 1.80 2.25
CA GLU A 46 -2.51 1.33 3.31
C GLU A 46 -1.95 -0.06 3.03
N ALA A 47 -2.82 -1.00 2.65
CA ALA A 47 -2.42 -2.37 2.31
C ALA A 47 -1.42 -2.41 1.14
N ASN A 48 -1.69 -1.62 0.10
CA ASN A 48 -0.82 -1.51 -1.07
C ASN A 48 0.54 -0.89 -0.72
N HIS A 49 0.55 0.15 0.13
CA HIS A 49 1.78 0.79 0.56
C HIS A 49 2.63 -0.18 1.39
N GLY A 50 2.04 -0.83 2.40
CA GLY A 50 2.73 -1.80 3.25
C GLY A 50 3.29 -2.99 2.47
N THR A 51 2.52 -3.51 1.51
CA THR A 51 2.96 -4.61 0.63
C THR A 51 4.17 -4.21 -0.22
N LYS A 52 4.15 -3.01 -0.81
CA LYS A 52 5.28 -2.52 -1.63
C LYS A 52 6.55 -2.37 -0.81
N LEU A 53 6.45 -1.82 0.39
CA LEU A 53 7.61 -1.68 1.30
C LEU A 53 8.22 -3.04 1.66
N LEU A 54 7.39 -4.04 1.96
CA LEU A 54 7.85 -5.40 2.28
C LEU A 54 8.58 -6.10 1.12
N GLN A 55 8.28 -5.74 -0.12
CA GLN A 55 8.90 -6.32 -1.32
C GLN A 55 10.24 -5.68 -1.67
N ILE A 56 10.57 -4.49 -1.14
CA ILE A 56 11.83 -3.79 -1.48
C ILE A 56 13.06 -4.68 -1.30
N PRO A 57 13.23 -5.43 -0.20
CA PRO A 57 14.46 -6.20 0.01
C PRO A 57 14.62 -7.38 -0.96
N SER A 58 13.51 -7.95 -1.45
CA SER A 58 13.55 -8.95 -2.52
C SER A 58 13.84 -8.34 -3.89
N THR A 59 13.31 -7.14 -4.15
CA THR A 59 13.51 -6.43 -5.44
C THR A 59 14.91 -5.85 -5.56
N VAL A 60 15.45 -5.34 -4.45
CA VAL A 60 16.77 -4.69 -4.38
C VAL A 60 17.69 -5.52 -3.48
N SER A 61 17.93 -6.78 -3.85
CA SER A 61 18.85 -7.63 -3.10
C SER A 61 20.31 -7.23 -3.31
N SER A 62 21.18 -7.56 -2.34
CA SER A 62 22.61 -7.34 -2.48
C SER A 62 23.17 -8.12 -3.67
N ASN A 63 23.71 -7.42 -4.66
CA ASN A 63 24.34 -8.02 -5.82
C ASN A 63 25.67 -8.70 -5.42
N ALA A 64 25.92 -9.91 -5.95
CA ALA A 64 27.18 -10.63 -5.79
C ALA A 64 28.42 -9.89 -6.33
N LEU A 65 28.23 -8.91 -7.23
CA LEU A 65 29.29 -8.00 -7.70
C LEU A 65 29.39 -6.70 -6.91
N GLY A 66 28.39 -6.38 -6.08
CA GLY A 66 28.36 -5.19 -5.20
C GLY A 66 28.56 -5.59 -3.74
N PHE A 67 27.64 -5.18 -2.85
CA PHE A 67 27.67 -5.48 -1.42
C PHE A 67 27.87 -6.98 -1.08
N GLY A 68 27.60 -7.91 -1.99
CA GLY A 68 27.92 -9.33 -1.82
C GLY A 68 29.41 -9.65 -1.68
N ARG A 69 30.33 -8.74 -2.06
CA ARG A 69 31.80 -8.95 -1.97
C ARG A 69 32.43 -8.41 -0.70
N ASP A 70 31.76 -7.48 -0.02
CA ASP A 70 32.33 -6.74 1.10
C ASP A 70 31.72 -7.21 2.42
N ASP A 71 31.87 -8.52 2.69
CA ASP A 71 31.47 -9.10 3.98
C ASP A 71 32.33 -8.51 5.11
N GLY A 72 31.67 -7.81 6.03
CA GLY A 72 32.31 -7.13 7.16
C GLY A 72 32.42 -5.60 7.01
N ALA A 73 32.10 -5.03 5.84
CA ALA A 73 32.03 -3.58 5.68
C ALA A 73 30.80 -2.98 6.38
N SER A 74 30.99 -1.83 7.03
CA SER A 74 29.94 -1.14 7.76
C SER A 74 28.84 -0.63 6.84
N LEU A 75 29.19 -0.10 5.66
CA LEU A 75 28.23 0.34 4.65
C LEU A 75 27.27 -0.77 4.19
N LYS A 76 27.75 -2.03 4.08
CA LYS A 76 26.89 -3.18 3.76
C LYS A 76 25.88 -3.43 4.87
N ALA A 77 26.34 -3.44 6.13
CA ALA A 77 25.47 -3.66 7.28
C ALA A 77 24.38 -2.58 7.36
N SER A 78 24.75 -1.31 7.14
CA SER A 78 23.81 -0.19 7.09
C SER A 78 22.80 -0.30 5.94
N PHE A 79 23.23 -0.72 4.74
CA PHE A 79 22.33 -0.97 3.61
C PHE A 79 21.25 -2.01 3.96
N VAL A 80 21.64 -3.13 4.57
CA VAL A 80 20.70 -4.18 5.02
C VAL A 80 19.79 -3.68 6.15
N SER A 81 20.34 -2.89 7.08
CA SER A 81 19.56 -2.31 8.18
C SER A 81 18.45 -1.38 7.68
N ILE A 82 18.74 -0.51 6.71
CA ILE A 82 17.75 0.38 6.08
C ILE A 82 16.61 -0.44 5.44
N GLN A 83 16.94 -1.53 4.76
CA GLN A 83 15.95 -2.44 4.17
C GLN A 83 15.05 -3.11 5.23
N GLU A 84 15.60 -3.43 6.40
CA GLU A 84 14.81 -3.97 7.50
C GLU A 84 13.86 -2.92 8.11
N GLN A 85 14.28 -1.66 8.22
CA GLN A 85 13.40 -0.58 8.66
C GLN A 85 12.20 -0.39 7.72
N MET A 86 12.41 -0.45 6.40
CA MET A 86 11.32 -0.42 5.42
C MET A 86 10.34 -1.59 5.59
N LYS A 87 10.81 -2.79 5.94
CA LYS A 87 9.93 -3.92 6.25
C LYS A 87 9.11 -3.67 7.51
N ILE A 88 9.71 -3.12 8.56
CA ILE A 88 9.04 -2.80 9.81
C ILE A 88 7.91 -1.80 9.55
N GLU A 89 8.20 -0.72 8.81
CA GLU A 89 7.20 0.24 8.35
C GLU A 89 6.09 -0.45 7.53
N GLY A 90 6.46 -1.29 6.56
CA GLY A 90 5.50 -2.02 5.74
C GLY A 90 4.54 -2.91 6.54
N LYS A 91 5.04 -3.63 7.56
CA LYS A 91 4.20 -4.42 8.48
C LYS A 91 3.19 -3.56 9.23
N TYR A 92 3.60 -2.37 9.64
CA TYR A 92 2.74 -1.45 10.37
C TYR A 92 1.57 -0.97 9.51
N HIS A 93 1.83 -0.57 8.26
CA HIS A 93 0.77 -0.17 7.32
C HIS A 93 -0.23 -1.32 7.05
N LEU A 94 0.25 -2.56 6.94
CA LEU A 94 -0.64 -3.73 6.83
C LEU A 94 -1.52 -3.92 8.07
N GLN A 95 -0.98 -3.73 9.28
CA GLN A 95 -1.76 -3.80 10.52
C GLN A 95 -2.84 -2.73 10.58
N VAL A 96 -2.54 -1.50 10.16
CA VAL A 96 -3.54 -0.42 10.08
C VAL A 96 -4.66 -0.80 9.12
N ALA A 97 -4.34 -1.36 7.94
CA ALA A 97 -5.35 -1.81 6.98
C ALA A 97 -6.25 -2.92 7.57
N GLU A 98 -5.66 -3.93 8.22
CA GLU A 98 -6.39 -5.03 8.86
C GLU A 98 -7.36 -4.53 9.96
N ARG A 99 -6.92 -3.54 10.74
CA ARG A 99 -7.77 -2.90 11.76
C ARG A 99 -8.90 -2.10 11.15
N ILE A 100 -8.65 -1.31 10.10
CA ILE A 100 -9.74 -0.57 9.41
C ILE A 100 -10.80 -1.56 8.89
N GLN A 101 -10.39 -2.70 8.32
CA GLN A 101 -11.32 -3.73 7.86
C GLN A 101 -12.20 -4.25 9.01
N SER A 102 -11.57 -4.77 10.06
CA SER A 102 -12.24 -5.54 11.11
C SER A 102 -12.92 -4.68 12.20
N GLU A 103 -12.36 -3.53 12.53
CA GLU A 103 -12.86 -2.63 13.58
C GLU A 103 -13.87 -1.61 13.05
N VAL A 104 -13.77 -1.22 11.78
CA VAL A 104 -14.61 -0.14 11.20
C VAL A 104 -15.54 -0.68 10.11
N ILE A 105 -14.98 -1.18 9.00
CA ILE A 105 -15.75 -1.52 7.80
C ILE A 105 -16.76 -2.62 8.10
N ASP A 106 -16.32 -3.75 8.65
CA ASP A 106 -17.19 -4.90 8.90
C ASP A 106 -18.33 -4.57 9.88
N ARG A 107 -18.01 -3.81 10.93
CA ARG A 107 -18.96 -3.44 11.98
C ARG A 107 -19.97 -2.41 11.50
N PHE A 108 -19.50 -1.35 10.85
CA PHE A 108 -20.35 -0.27 10.39
C PHE A 108 -21.22 -0.69 9.20
N SER A 109 -20.69 -1.49 8.26
CA SER A 109 -21.46 -2.02 7.13
C SER A 109 -22.63 -2.88 7.60
N LYS A 110 -22.38 -3.76 8.59
CA LYS A 110 -23.44 -4.57 9.21
C LYS A 110 -24.52 -3.68 9.83
N TRP A 111 -24.12 -2.70 10.65
CA TRP A 111 -25.06 -1.80 11.31
C TRP A 111 -25.86 -0.94 10.31
N SER A 112 -25.20 -0.43 9.26
CA SER A 112 -25.82 0.37 8.18
C SER A 112 -26.89 -0.44 7.44
N SER A 113 -26.57 -1.69 7.10
CA SER A 113 -27.53 -2.61 6.48
C SER A 113 -28.78 -2.79 7.35
N ASP A 114 -28.60 -3.03 8.65
CA ASP A 114 -29.72 -3.17 9.58
C ASP A 114 -30.55 -1.88 9.70
N HIS A 115 -29.91 -0.70 9.65
CA HIS A 115 -30.60 0.60 9.62
C HIS A 115 -31.44 0.78 8.36
N SER A 116 -30.88 0.49 7.18
CA SER A 116 -31.60 0.56 5.91
C SER A 116 -32.86 -0.32 5.92
N GLN A 117 -32.78 -1.51 6.52
CA GLN A 117 -33.95 -2.39 6.69
C GLN A 117 -35.03 -1.77 7.59
N ARG A 118 -34.67 -1.07 8.67
CA ARG A 118 -35.64 -0.36 9.54
C ARG A 118 -36.37 0.75 8.80
N VAL A 119 -35.65 1.54 7.99
CA VAL A 119 -36.24 2.61 7.16
C VAL A 119 -37.23 2.01 6.15
N ARG A 120 -36.82 0.98 5.41
CA ARG A 120 -37.68 0.28 4.43
C ARG A 120 -38.95 -0.27 5.05
N TYR A 121 -38.82 -0.91 6.22
CA TYR A 121 -39.97 -1.48 6.94
C TYR A 121 -40.99 -0.40 7.34
N SER A 122 -40.49 0.73 7.85
CA SER A 122 -41.34 1.84 8.29
C SER A 122 -42.10 2.46 7.11
N GLN A 123 -41.41 2.74 6.01
CA GLN A 123 -42.06 3.29 4.80
C GLN A 123 -43.14 2.34 4.28
N LYS A 124 -42.80 1.06 4.09
CA LYS A 124 -43.74 0.06 3.57
C LYS A 124 -45.00 -0.05 4.43
N THR A 125 -44.86 0.08 5.75
CA THR A 125 -45.98 0.03 6.69
C THR A 125 -46.89 1.25 6.52
N LEU A 126 -46.31 2.45 6.41
CA LEU A 126 -47.06 3.69 6.20
C LEU A 126 -47.74 3.73 4.83
N ASP A 127 -47.03 3.37 3.76
CA ASP A 127 -47.57 3.34 2.39
C ASP A 127 -48.80 2.42 2.30
N ALA A 128 -48.76 1.26 2.96
CA ALA A 128 -49.88 0.33 3.01
C ALA A 128 -51.10 0.93 3.71
N LYS A 129 -50.90 1.68 4.81
CA LYS A 129 -51.97 2.33 5.58
C LYS A 129 -52.56 3.53 4.85
N VAL A 130 -51.70 4.38 4.29
CA VAL A 130 -52.10 5.55 3.49
C VAL A 130 -52.87 5.09 2.24
N THR A 131 -52.37 4.07 1.53
CA THR A 131 -53.08 3.51 0.36
C THR A 131 -54.47 2.99 0.73
N LYS A 132 -54.61 2.35 1.89
CA LYS A 132 -55.92 1.88 2.37
C LYS A 132 -56.87 3.05 2.62
N TYR A 133 -56.42 4.08 3.33
CA TYR A 133 -57.21 5.27 3.63
C TYR A 133 -57.64 6.02 2.35
N VAL A 134 -56.72 6.23 1.41
CA VAL A 134 -57.00 6.91 0.14
C VAL A 134 -58.08 6.16 -0.66
N LYS A 135 -58.03 4.83 -0.70
CA LYS A 135 -59.06 4.02 -1.37
C LYS A 135 -60.43 4.16 -0.70
N HIS A 136 -60.47 4.19 0.63
CA HIS A 136 -61.72 4.37 1.37
C HIS A 136 -62.28 5.78 1.19
N LYS A 137 -61.45 6.83 1.25
CA LYS A 137 -61.84 8.21 0.95
C LYS A 137 -62.47 8.33 -0.44
N GLN A 138 -61.84 7.74 -1.45
CA GLN A 138 -62.39 7.70 -2.82
C GLN A 138 -63.75 7.00 -2.89
N ASN A 139 -64.00 5.98 -2.05
CA ASN A 139 -65.31 5.32 -1.97
C ASN A 139 -66.36 6.24 -1.34
N VAL A 140 -66.01 6.92 -0.24
CA VAL A 140 -66.90 7.90 0.42
C VAL A 140 -67.24 9.03 -0.53
N ASP A 141 -66.27 9.57 -1.28
CA ASP A 141 -66.50 10.62 -2.29
C ASP A 141 -67.48 10.16 -3.38
N LYS A 142 -67.47 8.87 -3.76
CA LYS A 142 -68.45 8.31 -4.71
C LYS A 142 -69.85 8.22 -4.11
N ILE A 143 -69.97 7.76 -2.87
CA ILE A 143 -71.26 7.68 -2.16
C ILE A 143 -71.85 9.07 -1.99
N GLN A 144 -71.03 10.06 -1.58
CA GLN A 144 -71.42 11.46 -1.47
C GLN A 144 -71.98 12.01 -2.79
N LYS A 145 -71.27 11.79 -3.91
CA LYS A 145 -71.74 12.22 -5.23
C LYS A 145 -73.08 11.60 -5.60
N LYS A 146 -73.27 10.30 -5.33
CA LYS A 146 -74.54 9.60 -5.56
C LYS A 146 -75.67 10.19 -4.72
N TYR A 147 -75.42 10.42 -3.43
CA TYR A 147 -76.35 11.06 -2.52
C TYR A 147 -76.74 12.47 -2.99
N PHE A 148 -75.77 13.34 -3.26
CA PHE A 148 -76.05 14.72 -3.72
C PHE A 148 -76.78 14.77 -5.05
N ASN A 149 -76.46 13.87 -5.99
CA ASN A 149 -77.20 13.77 -7.25
C ASN A 149 -78.66 13.39 -7.01
N LYS A 150 -78.94 12.43 -6.11
CA LYS A 150 -80.32 12.02 -5.78
C LYS A 150 -81.08 13.12 -5.03
N CYS A 151 -80.43 13.81 -4.09
CA CYS A 151 -81.00 14.98 -3.43
C CYS A 151 -81.32 16.11 -4.41
N ARG A 152 -80.46 16.37 -5.39
CA ARG A 152 -80.72 17.35 -6.45
C ARG A 152 -81.97 16.98 -7.25
N ILE A 153 -82.09 15.72 -7.68
CA ILE A 153 -83.30 15.25 -8.41
C ILE A 153 -84.54 15.39 -7.53
N LEU A 154 -84.44 15.09 -6.23
CA LEU A 154 -85.55 15.24 -5.30
C LEU A 154 -85.96 16.70 -5.10
N GLU A 155 -85.01 17.63 -5.04
CA GLU A 155 -85.28 19.08 -4.98
C GLU A 155 -85.88 19.61 -6.29
N ASP A 156 -85.42 19.12 -7.44
CA ASP A 156 -86.02 19.45 -8.74
C ASP A 156 -87.51 19.02 -8.75
N VAL A 157 -87.83 17.80 -8.26
CA VAL A 157 -89.22 17.32 -8.11
C VAL A 157 -90.04 18.16 -7.12
N LYS A 158 -89.46 18.56 -5.98
CA LYS A 158 -90.14 19.45 -5.00
C LYS A 158 -90.46 20.82 -5.61
N SER A 159 -89.52 21.39 -6.36
CA SER A 159 -89.70 22.68 -7.04
C SER A 159 -90.83 22.64 -8.06
N GLU A 160 -90.96 21.52 -8.79
CA GLU A 160 -92.06 21.31 -9.75
C GLU A 160 -93.44 21.12 -9.09
N LEU A 161 -93.50 20.69 -7.82
CA LEU A 161 -94.74 20.56 -7.04
C LEU A 161 -95.37 21.92 -6.63
N GLY A 162 -94.62 23.02 -6.70
CA GLY A 162 -95.13 24.36 -6.37
C GLY A 162 -95.42 24.59 -4.88
N ASN A 163 -96.57 25.20 -4.55
CA ASN A 163 -96.96 25.61 -3.19
C ASN A 163 -97.56 24.48 -2.31
N VAL A 164 -97.45 23.23 -2.73
CA VAL A 164 -97.96 22.08 -1.94
C VAL A 164 -96.92 21.72 -0.88
N ASP A 165 -97.35 21.58 0.38
CA ASP A 165 -96.48 21.07 1.43
C ASP A 165 -96.07 19.62 1.09
N PHE A 166 -94.78 19.42 0.84
CA PHE A 166 -94.21 18.14 0.43
C PHE A 166 -94.46 17.04 1.47
N GLU A 167 -94.52 17.39 2.76
CA GLU A 167 -94.86 16.42 3.81
C GLU A 167 -96.34 16.01 3.77
N GLU A 168 -97.23 16.94 3.41
CA GLU A 168 -98.66 16.68 3.26
C GLU A 168 -98.93 15.82 2.01
N PHE A 169 -98.23 16.11 0.90
CA PHE A 169 -98.24 15.29 -0.32
C PHE A 169 -97.81 13.83 -0.09
N LEU A 170 -96.81 13.59 0.76
CA LEU A 170 -96.38 12.23 1.12
C LEU A 170 -97.37 11.51 2.07
N LYS A 171 -98.09 12.25 2.92
CA LYS A 171 -99.10 11.72 3.86
C LYS A 171 -100.42 11.37 3.16
N ASP A 172 -100.89 12.20 2.25
CA ASP A 172 -102.08 11.91 1.43
C ASP A 172 -101.89 10.65 0.57
N MET A 173 -100.63 10.33 0.24
CA MET A 173 -100.27 9.15 -0.53
C MET A 173 -100.19 7.84 0.28
N THR A 174 -99.93 7.90 1.58
CA THR A 174 -99.83 6.68 2.43
C THR A 174 -101.19 6.09 2.77
N GLN A 175 -102.29 6.86 2.67
CA GLN A 175 -103.64 6.36 2.96
C GLN A 175 -104.23 5.45 1.87
N VAL A 176 -103.67 5.43 0.65
CA VAL A 176 -104.23 4.66 -0.48
C VAL A 176 -103.75 3.19 -0.52
N GLU A 177 -102.63 2.83 0.10
CA GLU A 177 -102.02 1.49 -0.02
C GLU A 177 -102.29 0.51 1.14
N ILE A 178 -103.01 0.91 2.20
CA ILE A 178 -103.27 0.01 3.36
C ILE A 178 -104.36 -1.05 3.06
N ASN A 179 -105.09 -0.96 1.95
CA ASN A 179 -106.25 -1.83 1.66
C ASN A 179 -106.00 -3.04 0.73
N GLU A 180 -104.78 -3.31 0.23
CA GLU A 180 -104.53 -4.39 -0.75
C GLU A 180 -103.40 -5.38 -0.38
N ALA A 181 -103.19 -5.69 0.91
CA ALA A 181 -102.22 -6.70 1.31
C ALA A 181 -102.79 -7.74 2.30
N SER A 182 -103.79 -8.51 1.85
CA SER A 182 -104.08 -9.82 2.41
C SER A 182 -104.69 -10.74 1.35
N HIS A 183 -103.84 -11.51 0.65
CA HIS A 183 -104.30 -12.69 -0.09
C HIS A 183 -103.49 -13.94 0.29
N ASP A 184 -104.21 -14.81 0.98
CA ASP A 184 -104.21 -16.28 0.95
C ASP A 184 -103.38 -16.89 -0.19
N ALA A 185 -102.26 -17.53 0.14
CA ALA A 185 -101.41 -18.24 -0.83
C ALA A 185 -102.04 -19.61 -1.17
N GLY A 186 -102.60 -19.72 -2.37
CA GLY A 186 -103.13 -20.97 -2.91
C GLY A 186 -102.05 -22.05 -3.14
N PRO A 187 -102.46 -23.30 -3.41
CA PRO A 187 -101.53 -24.41 -3.65
C PRO A 187 -100.66 -24.18 -4.90
N VAL A 188 -99.38 -24.56 -4.82
CA VAL A 188 -98.40 -24.42 -5.91
C VAL A 188 -98.41 -25.69 -6.75
N ILE A 189 -98.66 -25.58 -8.06
CA ILE A 189 -98.67 -26.73 -8.97
C ILE A 189 -97.34 -26.81 -9.70
N LEU A 190 -96.61 -27.92 -9.55
CA LEU A 190 -95.35 -28.19 -10.28
C LEU A 190 -95.42 -29.55 -10.95
N ALA A 191 -95.13 -29.60 -12.25
CA ALA A 191 -95.17 -30.81 -13.07
C ALA A 191 -96.52 -31.59 -12.98
N GLY A 192 -97.61 -30.90 -12.66
CA GLY A 192 -98.93 -31.50 -12.46
C GLY A 192 -99.20 -32.09 -11.07
N TYR A 193 -98.27 -31.92 -10.12
CA TYR A 193 -98.46 -32.23 -8.70
C TYR A 193 -98.83 -30.96 -7.95
N GLU A 194 -99.86 -31.04 -7.11
CA GLU A 194 -100.34 -29.94 -6.27
C GLU A 194 -99.64 -30.01 -4.91
N TYR A 195 -98.86 -28.98 -4.58
CA TYR A 195 -98.15 -28.84 -3.31
C TYR A 195 -98.85 -27.82 -2.43
N LYS A 196 -99.03 -28.14 -1.15
CA LYS A 196 -99.31 -27.10 -0.16
C LYS A 196 -98.12 -26.16 -0.09
N TYR A 197 -98.38 -24.88 0.13
CA TYR A 197 -97.32 -23.86 0.16
C TYR A 197 -96.21 -24.21 1.16
N SER A 198 -96.55 -24.73 2.34
CA SER A 198 -95.59 -25.20 3.35
C SER A 198 -94.66 -26.30 2.83
N ASP A 199 -95.22 -27.27 2.11
CA ASP A 199 -94.49 -28.45 1.64
C ASP A 199 -93.62 -28.11 0.43
N PHE A 200 -94.09 -27.17 -0.40
CA PHE A 200 -93.30 -26.56 -1.47
C PHE A 200 -92.08 -25.82 -0.91
N LEU A 201 -92.25 -25.01 0.14
CA LEU A 201 -91.14 -24.29 0.76
C LEU A 201 -90.10 -25.25 1.35
N GLU A 202 -90.52 -26.30 2.06
CA GLU A 202 -89.59 -27.30 2.60
C GLU A 202 -88.78 -27.98 1.47
N MET A 203 -89.45 -28.32 0.36
CA MET A 203 -88.79 -28.87 -0.82
C MET A 203 -87.83 -27.87 -1.47
N LEU A 204 -88.22 -26.61 -1.62
CA LEU A 204 -87.38 -25.55 -2.19
C LEU A 204 -86.12 -25.31 -1.35
N THR A 205 -86.24 -25.33 -0.01
CA THR A 205 -85.11 -25.24 0.92
C THR A 205 -84.14 -26.40 0.72
N LYS A 206 -84.62 -27.65 0.61
CA LYS A 206 -83.75 -28.81 0.33
C LYS A 206 -83.09 -28.74 -1.03
N LEU A 207 -83.83 -28.32 -2.05
CA LEU A 207 -83.35 -28.18 -3.42
C LEU A 207 -82.23 -27.12 -3.50
N LEU A 208 -82.39 -25.99 -2.80
CA LEU A 208 -81.34 -24.97 -2.70
C LEU A 208 -80.16 -25.40 -1.83
N GLY A 209 -80.36 -26.21 -0.78
CA GLY A 209 -79.27 -26.67 0.09
C GLY A 209 -78.41 -27.80 -0.50
N GLU A 210 -79.03 -28.74 -1.21
CA GLU A 210 -78.36 -29.99 -1.61
C GLU A 210 -77.77 -29.96 -3.03
N ILE A 211 -78.36 -29.17 -3.94
CA ILE A 211 -77.84 -29.09 -5.31
C ILE A 211 -76.60 -28.18 -5.33
N PRO A 212 -75.43 -28.67 -5.81
CA PRO A 212 -74.23 -27.87 -5.88
C PRO A 212 -74.42 -26.65 -6.78
N LYS A 213 -73.91 -25.50 -6.33
CA LYS A 213 -73.99 -24.23 -7.05
C LYS A 213 -72.59 -23.73 -7.33
N ARG A 214 -72.32 -23.36 -8.58
CA ARG A 214 -71.00 -22.92 -9.04
C ARG A 214 -71.15 -21.65 -9.89
N PRO A 215 -70.14 -20.76 -9.90
CA PRO A 215 -70.10 -19.69 -10.88
C PRO A 215 -69.91 -20.29 -12.28
N PHE A 216 -70.75 -19.89 -13.23
CA PHE A 216 -70.67 -20.31 -14.64
C PHE A 216 -70.47 -19.09 -15.55
N LYS A 217 -69.49 -19.17 -16.45
CA LYS A 217 -69.18 -18.09 -17.39
C LYS A 217 -69.61 -18.48 -18.80
N ARG A 218 -70.51 -17.69 -19.39
CA ARG A 218 -70.89 -17.80 -20.80
C ARG A 218 -70.58 -16.49 -21.51
N TYR A 219 -69.74 -16.56 -22.55
CA TYR A 219 -69.19 -15.39 -23.24
C TYR A 219 -68.52 -14.39 -22.28
N LEU A 220 -69.11 -13.21 -22.10
CA LEU A 220 -68.63 -12.09 -21.30
C LEU A 220 -69.46 -11.87 -20.02
N VAL A 221 -70.44 -12.74 -19.73
CA VAL A 221 -71.29 -12.65 -18.54
C VAL A 221 -70.97 -13.81 -17.60
N ASN A 222 -70.71 -13.47 -16.33
CA ASN A 222 -70.59 -14.44 -15.25
C ASN A 222 -71.96 -14.60 -14.58
N TYR A 223 -72.41 -15.83 -14.42
CA TYR A 223 -73.63 -16.19 -13.71
C TYR A 223 -73.26 -16.89 -12.41
N ASP A 224 -73.58 -16.26 -11.28
CA ASP A 224 -73.40 -16.86 -9.96
C ASP A 224 -74.53 -17.82 -9.61
N PHE A 225 -74.25 -18.75 -8.70
CA PHE A 225 -75.19 -19.75 -8.18
C PHE A 225 -75.86 -20.59 -9.28
N CYS A 226 -75.07 -21.15 -10.19
CA CYS A 226 -75.57 -21.99 -11.28
C CYS A 226 -75.49 -23.48 -10.96
N SER A 227 -76.48 -24.24 -11.43
CA SER A 227 -76.50 -25.70 -11.42
C SER A 227 -76.80 -26.21 -12.83
N THR A 228 -76.34 -27.42 -13.16
CA THR A 228 -76.62 -28.04 -14.45
C THR A 228 -78.01 -28.69 -14.47
N GLY A 229 -78.61 -28.79 -15.66
CA GLY A 229 -79.89 -29.47 -15.86
C GLY A 229 -79.85 -30.94 -15.42
N SER A 230 -78.69 -31.61 -15.58
CA SER A 230 -78.48 -32.97 -15.08
C SER A 230 -78.45 -33.06 -13.55
N GLU A 231 -77.87 -32.07 -12.85
CA GLU A 231 -77.85 -32.05 -11.38
C GLU A 231 -79.26 -31.84 -10.80
N ILE A 232 -80.03 -30.92 -11.39
CA ILE A 232 -81.42 -30.68 -11.01
C ILE A 232 -82.28 -31.92 -11.30
N SER A 233 -82.12 -32.53 -12.47
CA SER A 233 -82.80 -33.78 -12.84
C SER A 233 -82.49 -34.93 -11.88
N SER A 234 -81.20 -35.14 -11.58
CA SER A 234 -80.77 -36.24 -10.70
C SER A 234 -81.31 -36.06 -9.30
N TRP A 235 -81.35 -34.82 -8.80
CA TRP A 235 -81.93 -34.50 -7.49
C TRP A 235 -83.44 -34.77 -7.47
N LEU A 236 -84.19 -34.36 -8.49
CA LEU A 236 -85.63 -34.62 -8.60
C LEU A 236 -85.95 -36.12 -8.68
N GLN A 237 -85.12 -36.90 -9.38
CA GLN A 237 -85.27 -38.35 -9.47
C GLN A 237 -85.02 -39.04 -8.11
N LEU A 238 -84.00 -38.60 -7.37
CA LEU A 238 -83.60 -39.23 -6.11
C LEU A 238 -84.49 -38.81 -4.92
N ASN A 239 -84.84 -37.52 -4.83
CA ASN A 239 -85.50 -36.96 -3.63
C ASN A 239 -87.01 -36.73 -3.79
N VAL A 240 -87.49 -36.49 -5.02
CA VAL A 240 -88.94 -36.32 -5.29
C VAL A 240 -89.55 -37.58 -5.91
N GLY A 241 -88.73 -38.50 -6.44
CA GLY A 241 -89.18 -39.78 -7.00
C GLY A 241 -89.80 -39.68 -8.41
N ILE A 242 -89.54 -38.59 -9.14
CA ILE A 242 -90.05 -38.39 -10.51
C ILE A 242 -89.12 -39.12 -11.49
N ALA A 243 -89.52 -40.29 -12.00
CA ALA A 243 -88.73 -41.06 -12.98
C ALA A 243 -89.01 -40.68 -14.45
N ASP A 244 -90.13 -39.99 -14.72
CA ASP A 244 -90.54 -39.59 -16.06
C ASP A 244 -89.80 -38.32 -16.52
N ILE A 245 -89.01 -38.45 -17.59
CA ILE A 245 -88.20 -37.38 -18.18
C ILE A 245 -89.06 -36.17 -18.55
N ALA A 246 -90.26 -36.38 -19.12
CA ALA A 246 -91.14 -35.28 -19.53
C ALA A 246 -91.68 -34.50 -18.32
N LYS A 247 -91.86 -35.16 -17.17
CA LYS A 247 -92.29 -34.50 -15.92
C LYS A 247 -91.15 -33.74 -15.26
N ILE A 248 -89.92 -34.24 -15.31
CA ILE A 248 -88.74 -33.53 -14.79
C ILE A 248 -88.53 -32.23 -15.59
N GLU A 249 -88.65 -32.30 -16.92
CA GLU A 249 -88.51 -31.11 -17.76
C GLU A 249 -89.60 -30.09 -17.47
N LYS A 250 -90.85 -30.54 -17.30
CA LYS A 250 -91.96 -29.68 -16.90
C LYS A 250 -91.73 -29.07 -15.51
N PHE A 251 -91.20 -29.82 -14.55
CA PHE A 251 -90.89 -29.33 -13.20
C PHE A 251 -89.88 -28.18 -13.24
N GLY A 252 -88.77 -28.37 -13.96
CA GLY A 252 -87.77 -27.32 -14.14
C GLY A 252 -88.32 -26.12 -14.90
N GLN A 253 -89.22 -26.35 -15.87
CA GLN A 253 -89.89 -25.27 -16.59
C GLN A 253 -90.84 -24.48 -15.68
N ASP A 254 -91.57 -25.14 -14.79
CA ASP A 254 -92.46 -24.47 -13.84
C ASP A 254 -91.67 -23.63 -12.82
N LEU A 255 -90.48 -24.08 -12.40
CA LEU A 255 -89.56 -23.25 -11.58
C LEU A 255 -89.05 -22.01 -12.32
N ILE A 256 -88.86 -22.10 -13.64
CA ILE A 256 -88.53 -20.92 -14.46
C ILE A 256 -89.74 -19.97 -14.54
N ASN A 257 -90.93 -20.52 -14.75
CA ASN A 257 -92.17 -19.73 -14.87
C ASN A 257 -92.53 -19.01 -13.56
N LEU A 258 -92.27 -19.65 -12.41
CA LEU A 258 -92.43 -19.05 -11.07
C LEU A 258 -91.32 -18.03 -10.73
N GLY A 259 -90.30 -17.89 -11.58
CA GLY A 259 -89.22 -16.92 -11.41
C GLY A 259 -88.08 -17.36 -10.49
N TYR A 260 -88.12 -18.59 -9.97
CA TYR A 260 -87.09 -19.14 -9.08
C TYR A 260 -85.82 -19.58 -9.81
N LEU A 261 -85.93 -19.93 -11.09
CA LEU A 261 -84.84 -20.40 -11.92
C LEU A 261 -84.75 -19.58 -13.22
N ARG A 262 -83.53 -19.34 -13.71
CA ARG A 262 -83.29 -18.71 -15.01
C ARG A 262 -82.45 -19.64 -15.89
N ALA A 263 -82.95 -19.96 -17.08
CA ALA A 263 -82.19 -20.72 -18.06
C ALA A 263 -81.12 -19.84 -18.75
N ILE A 264 -79.88 -20.34 -18.82
CA ILE A 264 -78.74 -19.59 -19.39
C ILE A 264 -78.46 -20.01 -20.83
N ASP A 265 -78.53 -21.31 -21.10
CA ASP A 265 -78.13 -21.89 -22.38
C ASP A 265 -79.29 -21.97 -23.39
N SER A 266 -80.48 -22.34 -22.91
CA SER A 266 -81.73 -22.49 -23.65
C SER A 266 -82.82 -21.60 -23.06
N GLY A 267 -83.86 -21.24 -23.84
CA GLY A 267 -85.01 -20.49 -23.31
C GLY A 267 -85.96 -21.32 -22.43
N SER A 268 -85.86 -22.65 -22.51
CA SER A 268 -86.65 -23.61 -21.74
C SER A 268 -85.75 -24.51 -20.88
N PHE A 269 -86.34 -25.17 -19.88
CA PHE A 269 -85.64 -26.20 -19.13
C PHE A 269 -85.47 -27.47 -19.99
N ALA A 270 -84.27 -28.05 -19.97
CA ALA A 270 -83.92 -29.28 -20.65
C ALA A 270 -82.82 -30.00 -19.86
N ILE A 271 -82.85 -31.33 -19.89
CA ILE A 271 -81.93 -32.14 -19.10
C ILE A 271 -80.60 -32.28 -19.85
N GLY A 272 -79.53 -31.70 -19.31
CA GLY A 272 -78.19 -31.81 -19.88
C GLY A 272 -77.10 -31.37 -18.92
N SER A 273 -75.94 -32.03 -18.98
CA SER A 273 -74.75 -31.68 -18.18
C SER A 273 -74.01 -30.45 -18.68
N GLN A 274 -74.33 -29.99 -19.90
CA GLN A 274 -73.80 -28.77 -20.51
C GLN A 274 -74.80 -27.60 -20.50
N LEU A 275 -75.98 -27.80 -19.92
CA LEU A 275 -77.05 -26.78 -19.83
C LEU A 275 -77.11 -26.25 -18.40
N HIS A 276 -76.94 -24.94 -18.24
CA HIS A 276 -76.81 -24.28 -16.95
C HIS A 276 -78.02 -23.43 -16.63
N TYR A 277 -78.39 -23.43 -15.34
CA TYR A 277 -79.52 -22.70 -14.80
C TYR A 277 -79.09 -21.91 -13.56
N GLN A 278 -79.41 -20.62 -13.53
CA GLN A 278 -79.11 -19.72 -12.41
C GLN A 278 -80.27 -19.68 -11.43
N TRP A 279 -79.99 -19.95 -10.15
CA TRP A 279 -80.94 -19.73 -9.06
C TRP A 279 -81.14 -18.23 -8.82
N ARG A 280 -82.40 -17.79 -8.72
CA ARG A 280 -82.77 -16.38 -8.62
C ARG A 280 -82.89 -15.96 -7.14
N PRO A 281 -82.58 -14.71 -6.77
CA PRO A 281 -82.68 -14.23 -5.37
C PRO A 281 -84.04 -14.50 -4.72
N GLU A 282 -85.11 -14.47 -5.50
CA GLU A 282 -86.48 -14.75 -5.09
C GLU A 282 -86.63 -16.16 -4.51
N ALA A 283 -85.91 -17.16 -5.04
CA ALA A 283 -85.94 -18.53 -4.53
C ALA A 283 -85.32 -18.63 -3.13
N PHE A 284 -84.21 -17.92 -2.89
CA PHE A 284 -83.54 -17.88 -1.59
C PHE A 284 -84.35 -17.10 -0.55
N LYS A 285 -85.01 -16.01 -0.98
CA LYS A 285 -85.89 -15.21 -0.13
C LYS A 285 -87.11 -16.01 0.34
N GLU A 286 -87.77 -16.74 -0.57
CA GLU A 286 -88.90 -17.60 -0.23
C GLU A 286 -88.49 -18.77 0.67
N ALA A 287 -87.33 -19.38 0.43
CA ALA A 287 -86.80 -20.45 1.27
C ALA A 287 -86.19 -19.98 2.60
N ASN A 288 -86.15 -18.66 2.86
CA ASN A 288 -85.49 -18.02 4.01
C ASN A 288 -84.02 -18.47 4.21
N LEU A 289 -83.26 -18.54 3.10
CA LEU A 289 -81.84 -18.93 3.07
C LEU A 289 -80.95 -17.75 2.68
N GLU A 290 -79.76 -17.65 3.29
CA GLU A 290 -78.73 -16.69 2.87
C GLU A 290 -78.06 -17.15 1.57
N MET A 291 -77.81 -16.21 0.65
CA MET A 291 -77.19 -16.49 -0.65
C MET A 291 -75.66 -16.56 -0.50
N ALA A 292 -75.16 -17.71 -0.07
CA ALA A 292 -73.73 -17.94 0.17
C ALA A 292 -73.25 -19.24 -0.52
N TYR A 293 -72.02 -19.23 -1.03
CA TYR A 293 -71.36 -20.46 -1.49
C TYR A 293 -70.90 -21.26 -0.26
N PRO A 294 -71.04 -22.60 -0.25
CA PRO A 294 -70.43 -23.44 0.78
C PRO A 294 -68.92 -23.16 0.83
N GLN A 295 -68.42 -22.74 1.99
CA GLN A 295 -67.01 -22.39 2.18
C GLN A 295 -66.12 -23.61 1.89
N ASP A 296 -65.33 -23.52 0.83
CA ASP A 296 -64.01 -24.14 0.83
C ASP A 296 -62.97 -23.28 0.13
N SER A 297 -61.84 -23.23 0.79
CA SER A 297 -60.62 -22.48 0.51
C SER A 297 -60.15 -22.47 -0.95
N PHE A 298 -60.07 -21.30 -1.59
CA PHE A 298 -59.04 -21.01 -2.61
C PHE A 298 -58.82 -19.50 -2.76
N GLN A 299 -57.60 -19.05 -2.43
CA GLN A 299 -57.09 -17.73 -2.79
C GLN A 299 -56.92 -17.66 -4.30
N SER A 300 -57.44 -16.62 -4.94
CA SER A 300 -56.94 -16.13 -6.21
C SER A 300 -57.30 -14.67 -6.41
N GLN A 301 -56.27 -13.93 -6.77
CA GLN A 301 -56.27 -12.54 -7.20
C GLN A 301 -57.30 -12.32 -8.32
N GLU A 302 -58.16 -11.30 -8.21
CA GLU A 302 -58.71 -10.60 -9.38
C GLU A 302 -59.43 -9.28 -9.01
N THR A 303 -58.77 -8.40 -8.24
CA THR A 303 -59.22 -7.01 -8.14
C THR A 303 -58.66 -6.20 -9.31
N ASN A 304 -59.23 -6.30 -10.51
CA ASN A 304 -59.02 -5.26 -11.53
C ASN A 304 -60.02 -5.18 -12.70
N ARG A 305 -61.09 -5.99 -12.77
CA ARG A 305 -62.03 -5.95 -13.94
C ARG A 305 -63.41 -5.35 -13.68
N ASN A 306 -63.76 -5.03 -12.43
CA ASN A 306 -65.07 -4.43 -12.09
C ASN A 306 -65.14 -2.90 -12.31
N ASN A 307 -64.05 -2.24 -12.71
CA ASN A 307 -64.03 -0.79 -12.88
C ASN A 307 -64.55 -0.32 -14.26
N LEU A 308 -64.61 -1.17 -15.29
CA LEU A 308 -65.05 -0.76 -16.63
C LEU A 308 -66.57 -0.88 -16.85
N THR A 309 -67.22 -1.89 -16.25
CA THR A 309 -68.67 -2.07 -16.31
C THR A 309 -69.41 -1.08 -15.42
N ASN A 310 -68.85 -0.75 -14.25
CA ASN A 310 -69.40 0.29 -13.40
C ASN A 310 -69.27 1.68 -14.04
N TYR A 311 -68.18 1.96 -14.77
CA TYR A 311 -68.01 3.25 -15.46
C TYR A 311 -69.06 3.49 -16.54
N PHE A 312 -69.45 2.47 -17.32
CA PHE A 312 -70.50 2.61 -18.33
C PHE A 312 -71.91 2.78 -17.71
N GLY A 313 -72.17 2.21 -16.54
CA GLY A 313 -73.40 2.45 -15.77
C GLY A 313 -73.43 3.83 -15.13
N GLU A 314 -72.31 4.25 -14.51
CA GLU A 314 -72.16 5.55 -13.82
C GLU A 314 -72.18 6.73 -14.80
N VAL A 315 -71.57 6.60 -15.99
CA VAL A 315 -71.65 7.61 -17.04
C VAL A 315 -73.05 7.67 -17.63
N LYS A 316 -73.78 6.55 -17.73
CA LYS A 316 -75.18 6.58 -18.17
C LYS A 316 -76.05 7.34 -17.17
N GLU A 317 -75.85 7.17 -15.87
CA GLU A 317 -76.60 7.85 -14.80
C GLU A 317 -76.19 9.34 -14.63
N LEU A 318 -74.91 9.68 -14.87
CA LEU A 318 -74.40 11.06 -14.81
C LEU A 318 -74.66 11.87 -16.10
N VAL A 319 -74.74 11.21 -17.26
CA VAL A 319 -75.01 11.84 -18.57
C VAL A 319 -76.50 11.84 -18.90
N SER A 320 -77.31 10.93 -18.33
CA SER A 320 -78.78 11.04 -18.35
C SER A 320 -79.27 12.08 -17.33
N GLY A 321 -78.72 13.29 -17.41
CA GLY A 321 -79.38 14.46 -16.86
C GLY A 321 -80.82 14.46 -17.35
N VAL A 322 -81.74 14.52 -16.38
CA VAL A 322 -83.19 14.52 -16.55
C VAL A 322 -83.77 13.18 -17.04
N SER A 323 -83.74 12.16 -16.19
CA SER A 323 -84.93 11.31 -16.12
C SER A 323 -86.05 12.20 -15.61
N ASN A 324 -86.99 12.59 -16.50
CA ASN A 324 -88.28 13.17 -16.11
C ASN A 324 -88.93 12.18 -15.14
N VAL A 325 -88.72 12.37 -13.84
CA VAL A 325 -89.50 11.66 -12.83
C VAL A 325 -90.92 12.15 -13.06
N ASP A 326 -91.78 11.29 -13.59
CA ASP A 326 -93.17 11.66 -13.85
C ASP A 326 -93.80 12.03 -12.50
N ILE A 327 -94.16 13.30 -12.34
CA ILE A 327 -94.79 13.84 -11.12
C ILE A 327 -96.09 13.05 -10.80
N ASN A 328 -96.68 12.42 -11.82
CA ASN A 328 -97.88 11.60 -11.68
C ASN A 328 -97.60 10.17 -11.20
N ASP A 329 -96.35 9.67 -11.29
CA ASP A 329 -95.96 8.36 -10.78
C ASP A 329 -95.52 8.44 -9.32
N LYS A 330 -96.54 8.40 -8.47
CA LYS A 330 -96.49 8.46 -7.01
C LYS A 330 -95.57 7.39 -6.39
N SER A 331 -95.39 6.24 -7.04
CA SER A 331 -94.54 5.14 -6.56
C SER A 331 -93.05 5.45 -6.73
N THR A 332 -92.70 6.11 -7.83
CA THR A 332 -91.33 6.48 -8.18
C THR A 332 -90.81 7.60 -7.29
N ILE A 333 -91.65 8.56 -6.89
CA ILE A 333 -91.29 9.62 -5.93
C ILE A 333 -91.03 9.02 -4.53
N ARG A 334 -91.88 8.11 -4.04
CA ARG A 334 -91.65 7.41 -2.76
C ARG A 334 -90.36 6.60 -2.77
N LYS A 335 -90.07 5.94 -3.88
CA LYS A 335 -88.81 5.20 -4.06
C LYS A 335 -87.61 6.14 -4.02
N LEU A 336 -87.68 7.30 -4.67
CA LEU A 336 -86.61 8.30 -4.66
C LEU A 336 -86.35 8.85 -3.25
N VAL A 337 -87.39 9.15 -2.47
CA VAL A 337 -87.25 9.58 -1.07
C VAL A 337 -86.57 8.50 -0.23
N ARG A 338 -87.00 7.23 -0.35
CA ARG A 338 -86.34 6.11 0.35
C ARG A 338 -84.88 5.93 -0.08
N GLU A 339 -84.58 6.00 -1.37
CA GLU A 339 -83.22 5.92 -1.89
C GLU A 339 -82.34 7.06 -1.35
N CYS A 340 -82.87 8.28 -1.24
CA CYS A 340 -82.18 9.41 -0.61
C CYS A 340 -81.90 9.15 0.88
N ASP A 341 -82.89 8.70 1.65
CA ASP A 341 -82.75 8.40 3.08
C ASP A 341 -81.77 7.24 3.35
N GLU A 342 -81.78 6.22 2.49
CA GLU A 342 -80.84 5.09 2.55
C GLU A 342 -79.41 5.54 2.22
N LEU A 343 -79.25 6.38 1.19
CA LEU A 343 -77.95 6.95 0.82
C LEU A 343 -77.42 7.94 1.87
N ASP A 344 -78.28 8.71 2.54
CA ASP A 344 -77.91 9.60 3.64
C ASP A 344 -77.35 8.81 4.82
N LYS A 345 -78.08 7.77 5.25
CA LYS A 345 -77.64 6.86 6.33
C LYS A 345 -76.34 6.14 5.96
N LEU A 346 -76.23 5.67 4.72
CA LEU A 346 -75.00 5.03 4.22
C LEU A 346 -73.83 6.01 4.18
N TYR A 347 -74.05 7.22 3.66
CA TYR A 347 -73.03 8.26 3.58
C TYR A 347 -72.53 8.65 4.97
N LEU A 348 -73.44 8.94 5.92
CA LEU A 348 -73.09 9.25 7.30
C LEU A 348 -72.28 8.10 7.94
N LYS A 349 -72.72 6.86 7.78
CA LYS A 349 -72.01 5.67 8.30
C LYS A 349 -70.60 5.57 7.74
N GLU A 350 -70.43 5.72 6.43
CA GLU A 350 -69.12 5.60 5.77
C GLU A 350 -68.20 6.78 6.10
N VAL A 351 -68.73 7.98 6.33
CA VAL A 351 -67.97 9.13 6.84
C VAL A 351 -67.44 8.87 8.25
N LEU A 352 -68.28 8.33 9.14
CA LEU A 352 -67.85 7.96 10.51
C LEU A 352 -66.77 6.87 10.47
N ASN A 353 -66.92 5.86 9.61
CA ASN A 353 -65.91 4.83 9.41
C ASN A 353 -64.59 5.40 8.87
N LEU A 354 -64.66 6.34 7.90
CA LEU A 354 -63.49 7.00 7.34
C LEU A 354 -62.76 7.86 8.38
N ASP A 355 -63.48 8.55 9.26
CA ASP A 355 -62.88 9.35 10.34
C ASP A 355 -62.17 8.47 11.38
N GLU A 356 -62.75 7.32 11.73
CA GLU A 356 -62.08 6.34 12.58
C GLU A 356 -60.78 5.81 11.93
N GLU A 357 -60.82 5.52 10.62
CA GLU A 357 -59.62 5.13 9.88
C GLU A 357 -58.58 6.26 9.77
N ARG A 358 -59.02 7.51 9.61
CA ARG A 358 -58.17 8.70 9.61
C ARG A 358 -57.43 8.82 10.94
N CYS A 359 -58.14 8.74 12.07
CA CYS A 359 -57.52 8.82 13.39
C CYS A 359 -56.49 7.69 13.61
N LYS A 360 -56.81 6.46 13.20
CA LYS A 360 -55.86 5.33 13.27
C LYS A 360 -54.63 5.54 12.38
N LEU A 361 -54.82 6.12 11.20
CA LEU A 361 -53.72 6.48 10.30
C LEU A 361 -52.83 7.54 10.93
N GLU A 362 -53.40 8.63 11.45
CA GLU A 362 -52.66 9.73 12.08
C GLU A 362 -51.84 9.27 13.29
N VAL A 363 -52.39 8.37 14.11
CA VAL A 363 -51.64 7.72 15.20
C VAL A 363 -50.46 6.90 14.64
N THR A 364 -50.71 6.07 13.63
CA THR A 364 -49.65 5.24 13.02
C THR A 364 -48.55 6.10 12.39
N ILE A 365 -48.91 7.17 11.67
CA ILE A 365 -47.96 8.13 11.10
C ILE A 365 -47.13 8.74 12.23
N THR A 366 -47.76 9.25 13.28
CA THR A 366 -47.07 9.86 14.42
C THR A 366 -46.04 8.92 15.05
N ASP A 367 -46.43 7.68 15.35
CA ASP A 367 -45.57 6.68 15.97
C ASP A 367 -44.36 6.35 15.09
N HIS A 368 -44.58 6.13 13.80
CA HIS A 368 -43.51 5.83 12.86
C HIS A 368 -42.59 7.03 12.61
N LEU A 369 -43.11 8.26 12.55
CA LEU A 369 -42.28 9.47 12.41
C LEU A 369 -41.38 9.67 13.64
N GLN A 370 -41.90 9.50 14.85
CA GLN A 370 -41.10 9.55 16.08
C GLN A 370 -40.03 8.45 16.13
N PHE A 371 -40.37 7.24 15.68
CA PHE A 371 -39.41 6.15 15.59
C PHE A 371 -38.32 6.42 14.55
N MET A 372 -38.67 6.98 13.39
CA MET A 372 -37.72 7.37 12.35
C MET A 372 -36.80 8.52 12.79
N GLU A 373 -37.31 9.48 13.57
CA GLU A 373 -36.48 10.53 14.16
C GLU A 373 -35.39 9.96 15.08
N LYS A 374 -35.74 8.98 15.92
CA LYS A 374 -34.77 8.25 16.75
C LYS A 374 -33.77 7.48 15.89
N CYS A 375 -34.25 6.78 14.86
CA CYS A 375 -33.38 6.04 13.96
C CYS A 375 -32.38 6.94 13.23
N GLU A 376 -32.81 8.12 12.78
CA GLU A 376 -31.94 9.08 12.11
C GLU A 376 -30.90 9.67 13.07
N LEU A 377 -31.30 9.99 14.31
CA LEU A 377 -30.36 10.42 15.33
C LEU A 377 -29.31 9.35 15.64
N ASP A 378 -29.72 8.08 15.71
CA ASP A 378 -28.82 6.95 15.92
C ASP A 378 -27.89 6.74 14.73
N ARG A 379 -28.33 6.98 13.49
CA ARG A 379 -27.48 6.99 12.29
C ARG A 379 -26.40 8.04 12.36
N LEU A 380 -26.76 9.28 12.68
CA LEU A 380 -25.79 10.37 12.82
C LEU A 380 -24.76 10.06 13.92
N ARG A 381 -25.19 9.44 15.03
CA ARG A 381 -24.28 8.98 16.10
C ARG A 381 -23.40 7.82 15.66
N ALA A 382 -23.94 6.85 14.93
CA ALA A 382 -23.19 5.71 14.41
C ALA A 382 -22.12 6.16 13.41
N LEU A 383 -22.42 7.09 12.51
CA LEU A 383 -21.46 7.71 11.59
C LEU A 383 -20.33 8.43 12.35
N LYS A 384 -20.68 9.23 13.36
CA LYS A 384 -19.70 9.90 14.21
C LYS A 384 -18.78 8.88 14.90
N LYS A 385 -19.35 7.78 15.42
CA LYS A 385 -18.60 6.72 16.09
C LYS A 385 -17.70 5.95 15.11
N ALA A 386 -18.21 5.56 13.95
CA ALA A 386 -17.41 4.91 12.91
C ALA A 386 -16.23 5.78 12.45
N THR A 387 -16.45 7.10 12.34
CA THR A 387 -15.38 8.06 12.05
C THR A 387 -14.34 8.11 13.17
N GLN A 388 -14.77 8.10 14.44
CA GLN A 388 -13.84 8.05 15.58
C GLN A 388 -13.04 6.74 15.59
N ASP A 389 -13.68 5.60 15.36
CA ASP A 389 -13.03 4.29 15.31
C ASP A 389 -12.02 4.20 14.15
N PHE A 390 -12.35 4.80 13.01
CA PHE A 390 -11.43 4.97 11.89
C PHE A 390 -10.20 5.81 12.25
N LEU A 391 -10.39 6.95 12.92
CA LEU A 391 -9.28 7.78 13.39
C LEU A 391 -8.41 7.04 14.42
N VAL A 392 -9.02 6.23 15.29
CA VAL A 392 -8.29 5.36 16.23
C VAL A 392 -7.50 4.28 15.49
N CYS A 393 -8.02 3.69 14.42
CA CYS A 393 -7.26 2.73 13.62
C CYS A 393 -6.04 3.38 12.95
N LEU A 394 -6.18 4.62 12.47
CA LEU A 394 -5.09 5.35 11.82
C LEU A 394 -4.00 5.81 12.79
N PHE A 395 -4.39 6.38 13.93
CA PHE A 395 -3.45 7.06 14.83
C PHE A 395 -3.19 6.32 16.13
N ASN A 396 -4.00 5.32 16.47
CA ASN A 396 -4.04 4.69 17.79
C ASN A 396 -4.17 5.72 18.91
N GLN A 397 -5.19 6.57 18.82
CA GLN A 397 -5.49 7.58 19.83
C GLN A 397 -6.14 6.89 21.05
N ALA A 398 -5.37 6.09 21.80
CA ALA A 398 -5.80 5.49 23.05
C ALA A 398 -5.82 6.56 24.16
N ALA A 399 -6.85 7.42 24.15
CA ALA A 399 -7.35 8.28 25.24
C ALA A 399 -6.35 9.14 26.05
N THR A 400 -5.06 9.13 25.74
CA THR A 400 -4.01 9.81 26.49
C THR A 400 -3.23 10.66 25.52
N SER A 401 -3.33 11.97 25.71
CA SER A 401 -2.83 13.04 24.84
C SER A 401 -1.30 13.11 24.69
N SER A 402 -0.54 12.12 25.18
CA SER A 402 0.92 12.19 25.23
C SER A 402 1.67 11.48 24.10
N GLN A 403 1.08 10.52 23.37
CA GLN A 403 1.68 9.96 22.14
C GLN A 403 0.69 8.99 21.47
N ALA A 404 0.44 9.20 20.16
CA ALA A 404 -0.34 8.27 19.35
C ALA A 404 0.59 7.12 18.90
N ASP A 405 0.21 5.84 19.01
CA ASP A 405 1.13 4.73 18.70
C ASP A 405 1.65 4.77 17.25
N TYR A 406 0.89 5.39 16.33
CA TYR A 406 1.36 5.68 14.98
C TYR A 406 2.65 6.49 14.98
N LEU A 407 2.71 7.54 15.79
CA LEU A 407 3.90 8.38 15.91
C LEU A 407 5.05 7.61 16.58
N ILE A 408 4.77 6.77 17.58
CA ILE A 408 5.79 5.92 18.23
C ILE A 408 6.39 4.94 17.22
N LYS A 409 5.55 4.31 16.39
CA LYS A 409 6.02 3.34 15.38
C LYS A 409 6.86 4.03 14.31
N LEU A 410 6.43 5.17 13.80
CA LEU A 410 7.25 5.95 12.86
C LEU A 410 8.54 6.46 13.50
N ASP A 411 8.50 6.90 14.75
CA ASP A 411 9.69 7.31 15.50
C ASP A 411 10.68 6.15 15.68
N SER A 412 10.19 4.93 15.89
CA SER A 412 11.03 3.74 15.94
C SER A 412 11.71 3.42 14.60
N VAL A 413 11.01 3.59 13.48
CA VAL A 413 11.56 3.44 12.13
C VAL A 413 12.60 4.52 11.86
N PHE A 414 12.29 5.78 12.20
CA PHE A 414 13.21 6.91 12.10
C PHE A 414 14.47 6.67 12.91
N THR A 415 14.34 6.28 14.17
CA THR A 415 15.47 5.93 15.05
C THR A 415 16.32 4.81 14.44
N GLY A 416 15.68 3.77 13.92
CA GLY A 416 16.39 2.66 13.26
C GLY A 416 17.16 3.10 12.01
N LEU A 417 16.62 4.04 11.22
CA LEU A 417 17.30 4.61 10.06
C LEU A 417 18.49 5.48 10.46
N THR A 418 18.33 6.31 11.49
CA THR A 418 19.43 7.11 12.05
C THR A 418 20.55 6.22 12.56
N VAL A 419 20.25 5.15 13.30
CA VAL A 419 21.26 4.19 13.75
C VAL A 419 21.95 3.49 12.57
N ALA A 420 21.21 3.18 11.49
CA ALA A 420 21.82 2.61 10.29
C ALA A 420 22.80 3.60 9.62
N GLU A 421 22.47 4.88 9.59
CA GLU A 421 23.35 5.94 9.11
C GLU A 421 24.59 6.11 10.00
N GLU A 422 24.42 6.21 11.32
CA GLU A 422 25.52 6.32 12.30
C GLU A 422 26.48 5.11 12.28
N ASN A 423 25.99 3.95 11.87
CA ASN A 423 26.80 2.75 11.71
C ASN A 423 27.73 2.81 10.48
N MET A 424 27.45 3.67 9.50
CA MET A 424 28.34 3.86 8.35
C MET A 424 29.62 4.57 8.81
N GLN A 425 30.75 3.89 8.67
CA GLN A 425 32.04 4.40 9.14
C GLN A 425 33.02 4.48 7.96
N PRO A 426 33.04 5.60 7.21
CA PRO A 426 33.81 5.75 5.98
C PRO A 426 35.29 5.41 6.13
N GLU A 427 35.92 5.83 7.23
CA GLU A 427 37.33 5.55 7.50
C GLU A 427 37.57 4.06 7.75
N LYS A 428 36.65 3.37 8.44
CA LYS A 428 36.76 1.92 8.65
C LYS A 428 36.53 1.15 7.37
N ASP A 429 35.60 1.58 6.53
CA ASP A 429 35.35 0.93 5.24
C ASP A 429 36.50 1.17 4.25
N LEU A 430 37.12 2.35 4.27
CA LEU A 430 38.34 2.60 3.51
C LEU A 430 39.49 1.71 4.00
N ASN A 431 39.66 1.59 5.32
CA ASN A 431 40.65 0.68 5.88
C ASN A 431 40.34 -0.78 5.56
N PHE A 432 39.08 -1.21 5.57
CA PHE A 432 38.66 -2.53 5.11
C PHE A 432 39.08 -2.77 3.66
N VAL A 433 38.94 -1.77 2.79
CA VAL A 433 39.40 -1.87 1.40
C VAL A 433 40.92 -2.03 1.32
N LEU A 434 41.66 -1.22 2.08
CA LEU A 434 43.12 -1.31 2.13
C LEU A 434 43.59 -2.66 2.69
N GLU A 435 42.99 -3.15 3.77
CA GLU A 435 43.39 -4.40 4.42
C GLU A 435 43.11 -5.63 3.55
N ASN A 436 41.98 -5.66 2.85
CA ASN A 436 41.57 -6.83 2.07
C ASN A 436 42.04 -6.80 0.60
N TYR A 437 42.29 -5.62 0.03
CA TYR A 437 42.58 -5.47 -1.39
C TYR A 437 43.92 -4.77 -1.71
N GLN A 438 44.75 -4.43 -0.71
CA GLN A 438 46.10 -3.90 -0.97
C GLN A 438 46.96 -4.89 -1.76
N THR A 439 47.67 -4.37 -2.77
CA THR A 439 48.55 -5.16 -3.65
C THR A 439 50.05 -4.93 -3.39
N GLY A 440 50.40 -3.89 -2.63
CA GLY A 440 51.77 -3.58 -2.22
C GLY A 440 52.01 -2.09 -1.98
N TYR A 441 53.20 -1.76 -1.51
CA TYR A 441 53.65 -0.37 -1.31
C TYR A 441 54.30 0.21 -2.57
N TYR A 442 54.26 1.53 -2.71
CA TYR A 442 54.98 2.25 -3.75
C TYR A 442 56.50 1.98 -3.66
N ARG A 443 57.04 1.29 -4.67
CA ARG A 443 58.45 0.86 -4.72
C ARG A 443 59.02 1.09 -6.11
N PRO A 444 59.51 2.30 -6.42
CA PRO A 444 60.14 2.59 -7.70
C PRO A 444 61.43 1.79 -7.87
N ARG A 445 61.64 1.22 -9.06
CA ARG A 445 62.89 0.53 -9.44
C ARG A 445 63.50 1.25 -10.62
N SER A 446 64.60 1.97 -10.39
CA SER A 446 65.33 2.60 -11.47
C SER A 446 66.18 1.56 -12.18
N LEU A 447 66.05 1.48 -13.51
CA LEU A 447 66.99 0.74 -14.33
C LEU A 447 68.34 1.44 -14.28
N VAL A 448 69.42 0.70 -14.03
CA VAL A 448 70.78 1.24 -13.96
C VAL A 448 71.48 0.97 -15.28
N TYR A 449 72.09 2.01 -15.85
CA TYR A 449 72.96 1.84 -17.01
C TYR A 449 74.20 1.00 -16.62
N ASP A 450 74.30 -0.19 -17.22
CA ASP A 450 75.44 -1.08 -17.05
C ASP A 450 76.26 -1.13 -18.36
N ASN A 451 77.45 -0.53 -18.33
CA ASN A 451 78.36 -0.53 -19.48
C ASN A 451 79.41 -1.63 -19.30
N PHE A 452 79.28 -2.68 -20.11
CA PHE A 452 80.21 -3.80 -20.13
C PHE A 452 81.68 -3.41 -20.32
N GLN A 453 81.97 -2.32 -21.05
CA GLN A 453 83.31 -1.88 -21.39
C GLN A 453 83.89 -0.84 -20.41
N SER A 454 83.06 -0.17 -19.60
CA SER A 454 83.52 0.86 -18.66
C SER A 454 82.83 0.74 -17.31
N SER A 455 83.61 0.63 -16.23
CA SER A 455 83.08 0.56 -14.86
C SER A 455 82.57 1.91 -14.31
N LYS A 456 82.48 2.96 -15.14
CA LYS A 456 82.02 4.29 -14.72
C LYS A 456 80.49 4.36 -14.81
N ASN A 457 79.82 4.18 -13.69
CA ASN A 457 78.38 4.41 -13.59
C ASN A 457 78.07 5.92 -13.66
N LYS A 458 77.30 6.34 -14.68
CA LYS A 458 76.88 7.74 -14.90
C LYS A 458 75.54 8.08 -14.24
N GLN A 459 75.03 7.20 -13.39
CA GLN A 459 73.74 7.35 -12.71
C GLN A 459 73.93 7.49 -11.20
N ILE A 460 73.05 8.26 -10.55
CA ILE A 460 73.02 8.40 -9.09
C ILE A 460 71.96 7.49 -8.50
N PHE A 461 70.75 7.56 -9.04
CA PHE A 461 69.59 6.84 -8.54
C PHE A 461 69.57 5.38 -9.02
N GLY A 462 69.12 4.43 -8.19
CA GLY A 462 69.14 2.99 -8.54
C GLY A 462 70.48 2.29 -8.33
N VAL A 463 71.58 3.03 -8.17
CA VAL A 463 72.91 2.46 -7.97
C VAL A 463 73.09 2.00 -6.53
N GLU A 464 73.78 0.87 -6.33
CA GLU A 464 74.05 0.35 -5.00
C GLU A 464 74.84 1.37 -4.14
N LEU A 465 74.43 1.51 -2.89
CA LEU A 465 75.02 2.45 -1.93
C LEU A 465 76.55 2.29 -1.83
N SER A 466 77.03 1.04 -1.80
CA SER A 466 78.45 0.73 -1.67
C SER A 466 79.28 1.21 -2.86
N ILE A 467 78.74 1.05 -4.07
CA ILE A 467 79.34 1.49 -5.33
C ILE A 467 79.41 3.02 -5.35
N ARG A 468 78.33 3.70 -4.95
CA ARG A 468 78.28 5.18 -4.93
C ARG A 468 79.32 5.77 -3.98
N CYS A 469 79.39 5.27 -2.75
CA CYS A 469 80.40 5.65 -1.76
C CYS A 469 81.83 5.45 -2.28
N ARG A 470 82.10 4.30 -2.92
CA ARG A 470 83.42 3.99 -3.50
C ARG A 470 83.80 4.94 -4.63
N MET A 471 82.85 5.25 -5.53
CA MET A 471 83.10 6.16 -6.67
C MET A 471 83.39 7.59 -6.22
N GLU A 472 82.80 8.03 -5.10
CA GLU A 472 82.97 9.38 -4.55
C GLU A 472 84.11 9.47 -3.53
N ARG A 473 84.70 8.33 -3.14
CA ARG A 473 85.68 8.22 -2.05
C ARG A 473 85.14 8.81 -0.74
N LYS A 474 83.85 8.62 -0.48
CA LYS A 474 83.15 9.03 0.74
C LYS A 474 82.49 7.83 1.39
N ILE A 475 82.31 7.87 2.71
CA ILE A 475 81.62 6.80 3.45
C ILE A 475 80.08 6.95 3.37
N VAL A 476 79.62 8.20 3.26
CA VAL A 476 78.22 8.58 3.02
C VAL A 476 78.13 9.21 1.63
N PRO A 477 77.13 8.86 0.79
CA PRO A 477 77.01 9.42 -0.55
C PRO A 477 76.85 10.94 -0.56
N LEU A 478 77.40 11.60 -1.58
CA LEU A 478 77.35 13.05 -1.74
C LEU A 478 75.91 13.55 -1.78
N ILE A 479 75.01 12.89 -2.52
CA ILE A 479 73.57 13.25 -2.56
C ILE A 479 72.95 13.32 -1.16
N VAL A 480 73.27 12.35 -0.29
CA VAL A 480 72.75 12.34 1.09
C VAL A 480 73.37 13.48 1.87
N SER A 481 74.70 13.58 1.89
CA SER A 481 75.38 14.63 2.68
C SER A 481 75.01 16.05 2.23
N SER A 482 74.91 16.30 0.92
CA SER A 482 74.54 17.60 0.36
C SER A 482 73.11 17.98 0.68
N ILE A 483 72.16 17.04 0.62
CA ILE A 483 70.76 17.32 1.01
C ILE A 483 70.68 17.62 2.51
N LEU A 484 71.32 16.82 3.37
CA LEU A 484 71.28 17.05 4.82
C LEU A 484 71.93 18.40 5.19
N THR A 485 73.09 18.73 4.61
CA THR A 485 73.75 20.03 4.84
C THR A 485 72.92 21.21 4.33
N HIS A 486 72.33 21.09 3.13
CA HIS A 486 71.44 22.13 2.61
C HIS A 486 70.25 22.36 3.54
N MET A 487 69.60 21.29 4.01
CA MET A 487 68.49 21.40 4.96
C MET A 487 68.92 22.00 6.30
N ASP A 488 70.10 21.64 6.83
CA ASP A 488 70.64 22.23 8.07
C ASP A 488 70.80 23.75 7.96
N HIS A 489 71.20 24.28 6.80
CA HIS A 489 71.26 25.73 6.54
C HIS A 489 69.87 26.35 6.41
N SER A 490 68.94 25.66 5.74
CA SER A 490 67.58 26.17 5.49
C SER A 490 66.75 26.31 6.77
N TYR A 491 67.00 25.50 7.81
CA TYR A 491 66.23 25.54 9.06
C TYR A 491 66.28 26.87 9.81
N GLY A 492 67.39 27.59 9.73
CA GLY A 492 67.56 28.90 10.36
C GLY A 492 66.77 30.02 9.66
N LEU A 493 66.34 29.78 8.41
CA LEU A 493 65.61 30.75 7.59
C LEU A 493 64.08 30.55 7.68
N MET A 494 63.62 29.48 8.33
CA MET A 494 62.20 29.14 8.44
C MET A 494 61.53 29.92 9.56
N GLU A 495 60.26 30.28 9.33
CA GLU A 495 59.49 31.18 10.19
C GLU A 495 59.21 30.61 11.58
N ASN A 496 58.92 29.31 11.70
CA ASN A 496 58.57 28.66 12.96
C ASN A 496 58.99 27.18 13.02
N ASP A 497 58.87 26.59 14.21
CA ASP A 497 59.28 25.21 14.49
C ASP A 497 58.36 24.19 13.78
N ASP A 498 57.08 24.51 13.61
CA ASP A 498 56.11 23.68 12.87
C ASP A 498 56.47 23.51 11.39
N VAL A 499 56.83 24.62 10.70
CA VAL A 499 57.29 24.59 9.30
C VAL A 499 58.60 23.80 9.20
N ARG A 500 59.50 23.96 10.18
CA ARG A 500 60.76 23.22 10.22
C ARG A 500 60.57 21.71 10.34
N LEU A 501 59.72 21.28 11.27
CA LEU A 501 59.43 19.86 11.51
C LEU A 501 58.61 19.23 10.37
N SER A 502 57.71 20.00 9.76
CA SER A 502 56.87 19.53 8.66
C SER A 502 57.63 19.31 7.35
N CYS A 503 58.82 19.90 7.16
CA CYS A 503 59.62 19.72 5.94
C CYS A 503 59.88 18.25 5.54
N TRP A 504 59.92 17.33 6.52
CA TRP A 504 60.14 15.90 6.26
C TRP A 504 58.86 15.06 6.26
N THR A 505 57.72 15.62 6.66
CA THR A 505 56.46 14.88 6.85
C THR A 505 55.33 15.40 5.96
N SER A 506 55.49 16.59 5.38
CA SER A 506 54.54 17.16 4.43
C SER A 506 54.49 16.36 3.12
N PRO A 507 53.28 16.10 2.60
CA PRO A 507 53.11 15.47 1.29
C PRO A 507 53.59 16.43 0.19
N VAL A 508 54.30 15.89 -0.79
CA VAL A 508 54.80 16.65 -1.96
C VAL A 508 54.37 15.97 -3.24
N GLN A 509 54.01 16.78 -4.23
CA GLN A 509 53.67 16.29 -5.56
C GLN A 509 54.87 15.59 -6.20
N LEU A 510 54.67 14.33 -6.61
CA LEU A 510 55.72 13.49 -7.16
C LEU A 510 56.38 14.11 -8.41
N THR A 511 55.65 14.92 -9.18
CA THR A 511 56.17 15.65 -10.35
C THR A 511 57.37 16.53 -9.99
N MET A 512 57.28 17.31 -8.91
CA MET A 512 58.36 18.21 -8.48
C MET A 512 59.57 17.41 -7.98
N THR A 513 59.33 16.33 -7.23
CA THR A 513 60.36 15.39 -6.80
C THR A 513 61.08 14.75 -7.99
N HIS A 514 60.35 14.34 -9.03
CA HIS A 514 60.93 13.77 -10.24
C HIS A 514 61.71 14.79 -11.08
N GLU A 515 61.27 16.05 -11.12
CA GLU A 515 62.01 17.11 -11.79
C GLU A 515 63.38 17.35 -11.14
N LEU A 516 63.40 17.51 -9.81
CA LEU A 516 64.66 17.67 -9.06
C LEU A 516 65.52 16.40 -9.15
N ARG A 517 64.93 15.20 -9.03
CA ARG A 517 65.63 13.92 -9.28
C ARG A 517 66.33 13.90 -10.63
N LYS A 518 65.64 14.33 -11.70
CA LYS A 518 66.19 14.39 -13.06
C LYS A 518 67.38 15.34 -13.13
N ARG A 519 67.24 16.57 -12.59
CA ARG A 519 68.34 17.56 -12.55
C ARG A 519 69.56 17.04 -11.79
N ILE A 520 69.35 16.40 -10.63
CA ILE A 520 70.44 15.81 -9.86
C ILE A 520 71.12 14.68 -10.63
N ASN A 521 70.36 13.79 -11.26
CA ASN A 521 70.92 12.68 -12.03
C ASN A 521 71.76 13.17 -13.24
N HIS A 522 71.47 14.34 -13.78
CA HIS A 522 72.23 14.96 -14.86
C HIS A 522 73.59 15.53 -14.43
N ILE A 523 73.86 15.74 -13.13
CA ILE A 523 75.18 16.22 -12.65
C ILE A 523 76.32 15.32 -13.17
N LEU A 524 76.10 14.00 -13.21
CA LEU A 524 77.10 13.03 -13.69
C LEU A 524 77.20 12.92 -15.22
N LEU A 525 76.24 13.49 -15.96
CA LEU A 525 76.26 13.50 -17.43
C LEU A 525 77.09 14.67 -17.97
N ASP A 526 76.99 15.84 -17.34
CA ASP A 526 77.54 17.09 -17.87
C ASP A 526 79.02 17.32 -17.49
N ASN A 527 79.55 16.64 -16.47
CA ASN A 527 80.97 16.76 -16.07
C ASN A 527 81.52 15.50 -15.39
N GLU A 528 82.47 14.80 -16.03
CA GLU A 528 83.11 13.59 -15.45
C GLU A 528 83.96 13.89 -14.19
N SER A 529 84.32 15.15 -13.95
CA SER A 529 85.14 15.63 -12.83
C SER A 529 84.37 16.41 -11.75
N ALA A 530 83.07 16.69 -11.93
CA ALA A 530 82.26 17.48 -11.00
C ALA A 530 81.52 16.61 -9.96
N GLN A 531 82.28 15.79 -9.23
CA GLN A 531 81.79 15.19 -7.97
C GLN A 531 81.99 16.19 -6.81
N ASP A 532 81.54 17.43 -6.96
CA ASP A 532 81.71 18.47 -5.94
C ASP A 532 80.39 18.85 -5.27
N SER A 533 80.43 19.09 -3.96
CA SER A 533 79.25 19.44 -3.16
C SER A 533 78.55 20.73 -3.64
N LYS A 534 79.28 21.62 -4.33
CA LYS A 534 78.77 22.89 -4.87
C LYS A 534 77.75 22.70 -6.00
N SER A 535 77.92 21.67 -6.83
CA SER A 535 76.97 21.37 -7.92
C SER A 535 75.59 21.00 -7.37
N TYR A 536 75.55 20.25 -6.26
CA TYR A 536 74.29 19.95 -5.55
C TYR A 536 73.71 21.21 -4.92
N GLU A 537 74.52 22.00 -4.21
CA GLU A 537 74.06 23.21 -3.50
C GLU A 537 73.32 24.19 -4.42
N LYS A 538 73.85 24.41 -5.63
CA LYS A 538 73.21 25.29 -6.63
C LYS A 538 71.83 24.78 -7.05
N ILE A 539 71.71 23.49 -7.37
CA ILE A 539 70.45 22.90 -7.82
C ILE A 539 69.44 22.84 -6.68
N LEU A 540 69.87 22.46 -5.47
CA LEU A 540 68.99 22.33 -4.31
C LEU A 540 68.39 23.68 -3.88
N ALA A 541 69.13 24.78 -4.01
CA ALA A 541 68.66 26.12 -3.68
C ALA A 541 67.53 26.65 -4.59
N GLU A 542 67.28 26.01 -5.75
CA GLU A 542 66.20 26.37 -6.67
C GLU A 542 64.85 25.73 -6.30
N TYR A 543 64.81 24.87 -5.28
CA TYR A 543 63.63 24.09 -4.91
C TYR A 543 63.27 24.27 -3.44
N ASP A 544 61.97 24.14 -3.15
CA ASP A 544 61.48 24.21 -1.77
C ASP A 544 61.99 23.04 -0.93
N ALA A 545 62.21 23.32 0.36
CA ALA A 545 62.76 22.36 1.32
C ALA A 545 61.99 21.01 1.34
N PRO A 546 60.65 20.95 1.33
CA PRO A 546 59.92 19.68 1.24
C PRO A 546 60.18 18.88 -0.06
N VAL A 547 60.44 19.55 -1.18
CA VAL A 547 60.78 18.87 -2.44
C VAL A 547 62.16 18.22 -2.32
N VAL A 548 63.12 18.94 -1.74
CA VAL A 548 64.47 18.46 -1.47
C VAL A 548 64.48 17.25 -0.53
N THR A 549 63.72 17.29 0.58
CA THR A 549 63.61 16.15 1.50
C THR A 549 63.01 14.92 0.82
N ASN A 550 61.96 15.09 0.00
CA ASN A 550 61.32 13.98 -0.71
C ASN A 550 62.22 13.37 -1.79
N VAL A 551 63.15 14.11 -2.38
CA VAL A 551 64.15 13.53 -3.28
C VAL A 551 65.12 12.62 -2.54
N LEU A 552 65.50 12.95 -1.29
CA LEU A 552 66.27 12.02 -0.46
C LEU A 552 65.47 10.74 -0.17
N LYS A 553 64.19 10.88 0.19
CA LYS A 553 63.32 9.70 0.42
C LYS A 553 63.23 8.83 -0.83
N LEU A 554 63.04 9.45 -2.00
CA LEU A 554 62.99 8.76 -3.28
C LEU A 554 64.31 8.06 -3.62
N TYR A 555 65.46 8.70 -3.34
CA TYR A 555 66.77 8.08 -3.49
C TYR A 555 66.88 6.80 -2.65
N LEU A 556 66.45 6.83 -1.38
CA LEU A 556 66.46 5.66 -0.50
C LEU A 556 65.50 4.55 -0.97
N LEU A 557 64.33 4.90 -1.52
CA LEU A 557 63.39 3.95 -2.12
C LEU A 557 63.97 3.24 -3.33
N GLU A 558 64.67 3.98 -4.19
CA GLU A 558 65.22 3.46 -5.44
C GLU A 558 66.51 2.66 -5.29
N LEU A 559 67.14 2.66 -4.11
CA LEU A 559 68.28 1.78 -3.84
C LEU A 559 67.90 0.31 -4.13
N PRO A 560 68.84 -0.52 -4.65
CA PRO A 560 68.57 -1.94 -4.89
C PRO A 560 68.07 -2.68 -3.63
N ASP A 561 68.63 -2.33 -2.46
CA ASP A 561 68.23 -2.81 -1.14
C ASP A 561 68.09 -1.64 -0.15
N SER A 562 67.31 -1.80 0.92
CA SER A 562 67.12 -0.76 1.93
C SER A 562 68.38 -0.53 2.78
N LEU A 563 68.42 0.57 3.53
CA LEU A 563 69.57 0.92 4.38
C LEU A 563 69.91 -0.20 5.38
N VAL A 564 68.89 -0.74 6.04
CA VAL A 564 68.97 -2.04 6.72
C VAL A 564 68.56 -3.08 5.68
N THR A 565 69.47 -3.97 5.31
CA THR A 565 69.26 -4.93 4.23
C THR A 565 68.02 -5.79 4.49
N GLY A 566 67.21 -6.04 3.46
CA GLY A 566 65.96 -6.80 3.59
C GLY A 566 66.13 -8.23 4.13
N ASP A 567 67.36 -8.76 4.14
CA ASP A 567 67.71 -10.04 4.79
C ASP A 567 67.43 -10.07 6.29
N TYR A 568 67.47 -8.93 6.97
CA TYR A 568 67.18 -8.85 8.41
C TYR A 568 65.71 -8.59 8.72
N TYR A 569 64.83 -8.53 7.71
CA TYR A 569 63.42 -8.17 7.89
C TYR A 569 62.70 -9.08 8.89
N ASP A 570 62.71 -10.40 8.64
CA ASP A 570 62.04 -11.38 9.50
C ASP A 570 62.69 -11.47 10.89
N SER A 571 64.02 -11.32 10.95
CA SER A 571 64.77 -11.30 12.21
C SER A 571 64.40 -10.10 13.08
N ILE A 572 64.28 -8.91 12.49
CA ILE A 572 63.85 -7.69 13.20
C ILE A 572 62.38 -7.80 13.59
N LYS A 573 61.52 -8.34 12.72
CA LYS A 573 60.11 -8.61 13.05
C LYS A 573 59.99 -9.55 14.25
N SER A 574 60.77 -10.64 14.28
CA SER A 574 60.82 -11.57 15.41
C SER A 574 61.31 -10.88 16.69
N LEU A 575 62.34 -10.03 16.61
CA LEU A 575 62.84 -9.26 17.76
C LEU A 575 61.75 -8.39 18.38
N TYR A 576 61.00 -7.65 17.56
CA TYR A 576 59.93 -6.76 18.03
C TYR A 576 58.69 -7.50 18.53
N ASN A 577 58.43 -8.71 18.04
CA ASN A 577 57.37 -9.58 18.56
C ASN A 577 57.75 -10.19 19.91
N GLN A 578 59.03 -10.57 20.09
CA GLN A 578 59.51 -11.19 21.31
C GLN A 578 59.77 -10.18 22.44
N PHE A 579 60.30 -9.00 22.12
CA PHE A 579 60.70 -7.95 23.07
C PHE A 579 59.88 -6.67 22.90
N GLY A 580 58.57 -6.81 22.76
CA GLY A 580 57.67 -5.71 22.43
C GLY A 580 57.29 -4.79 23.61
N SER A 581 57.59 -5.18 24.85
CA SER A 581 57.22 -4.42 26.06
C SER A 581 58.24 -3.32 26.40
N ALA A 582 57.81 -2.34 27.20
CA ALA A 582 58.67 -1.26 27.68
C ALA A 582 59.80 -1.76 28.61
N GLU A 583 59.53 -2.81 29.38
CA GLU A 583 60.48 -3.43 30.32
C GLU A 583 61.65 -4.12 29.62
N GLN A 584 61.42 -4.63 28.41
CA GLN A 584 62.40 -5.38 27.61
C GLN A 584 63.22 -4.50 26.64
N THR A 585 63.28 -3.19 26.91
CA THR A 585 63.92 -2.22 26.02
C THR A 585 65.41 -2.47 25.89
N ASN A 586 66.10 -2.90 26.95
CA ASN A 586 67.54 -3.15 26.92
C ASN A 586 67.89 -4.38 26.05
N GLU A 587 67.14 -5.48 26.18
CA GLU A 587 67.28 -6.69 25.37
C GLU A 587 67.03 -6.38 23.89
N ARG A 588 65.99 -5.59 23.61
CA ARG A 588 65.66 -5.12 22.26
C ARG A 588 66.79 -4.27 21.68
N ILE A 589 67.30 -3.28 22.42
CA ILE A 589 68.43 -2.44 22.00
C ILE A 589 69.68 -3.28 21.72
N ASN A 590 70.01 -4.25 22.58
CA ASN A 590 71.16 -5.12 22.36
C ASN A 590 71.01 -6.00 21.12
N GLY A 591 69.80 -6.52 20.86
CA GLY A 591 69.47 -7.23 19.62
C GLY A 591 69.67 -6.35 18.37
N LEU A 592 69.17 -5.10 18.41
CA LEU A 592 69.37 -4.12 17.33
C LEU A 592 70.84 -3.81 17.09
N VAL A 593 71.64 -3.61 18.15
CA VAL A 593 73.09 -3.36 18.03
C VAL A 593 73.80 -4.52 17.33
N SER A 594 73.42 -5.77 17.63
CA SER A 594 73.95 -6.96 16.97
C SER A 594 73.66 -6.93 15.45
N PHE A 595 72.42 -6.67 15.06
CA PHE A 595 72.02 -6.58 13.65
C PHE A 595 72.68 -5.41 12.91
N LEU A 596 72.77 -4.24 13.54
CA LEU A 596 73.41 -3.08 12.92
C LEU A 596 74.92 -3.27 12.75
N THR A 597 75.57 -4.04 13.63
CA THR A 597 77.02 -4.30 13.56
C THR A 597 77.40 -5.21 12.39
N SER A 598 76.48 -6.06 11.92
CA SER A 598 76.68 -6.90 10.73
C SER A 598 76.38 -6.20 9.40
N LEU A 599 75.87 -4.96 9.42
CA LEU A 599 75.64 -4.17 8.21
C LEU A 599 76.95 -3.61 7.61
N PRO A 600 76.98 -3.34 6.29
CA PRO A 600 78.13 -2.65 5.68
C PRO A 600 78.38 -1.28 6.31
N THR A 601 79.64 -0.87 6.42
CA THR A 601 80.02 0.41 7.05
C THR A 601 79.33 1.62 6.38
N ASN A 602 79.12 1.58 5.06
CA ASN A 602 78.46 2.64 4.31
C ASN A 602 76.97 2.78 4.69
N ASN A 603 76.28 1.66 4.91
CA ASN A 603 74.89 1.62 5.35
C ASN A 603 74.75 2.20 6.76
N ILE A 604 75.59 1.74 7.69
CA ILE A 604 75.61 2.24 9.09
C ILE A 604 75.89 3.74 9.11
N ALA A 605 76.89 4.21 8.36
CA ALA A 605 77.27 5.62 8.33
C ALA A 605 76.18 6.50 7.70
N THR A 606 75.52 6.03 6.65
CA THR A 606 74.42 6.75 5.99
C THR A 606 73.21 6.85 6.91
N LEU A 607 72.86 5.76 7.59
CA LEU A 607 71.79 5.74 8.59
C LEU A 607 72.13 6.65 9.79
N ASP A 608 73.36 6.59 10.30
CA ASP A 608 73.85 7.45 11.38
C ASP A 608 73.79 8.93 11.00
N ALA A 609 74.14 9.28 9.76
CA ALA A 609 74.08 10.65 9.25
C ALA A 609 72.64 11.18 9.22
N ILE A 610 71.68 10.39 8.69
CA ILE A 610 70.26 10.75 8.65
C ILE A 610 69.69 10.91 10.07
N LEU A 611 69.96 9.96 10.97
CA LEU A 611 69.47 10.05 12.35
C LEU A 611 70.14 11.19 13.13
N THR A 612 71.39 11.52 12.82
CA THR A 612 72.08 12.67 13.41
C THR A 612 71.43 13.97 12.96
N HIS A 613 71.05 14.06 11.69
CA HIS A 613 70.28 15.18 11.15
C HIS A 613 68.96 15.38 11.89
N PHE A 614 68.16 14.32 12.03
CA PHE A 614 66.89 14.41 12.76
C PHE A 614 67.07 14.80 14.23
N ASN A 615 68.09 14.26 14.92
CA ASN A 615 68.38 14.68 16.28
C ASN A 615 68.82 16.15 16.36
N ARG A 616 69.54 16.69 15.36
CA ARG A 616 69.86 18.13 15.33
C ARG A 616 68.61 18.98 15.25
N ILE A 617 67.66 18.63 14.36
CA ILE A 617 66.38 19.35 14.26
C ILE A 617 65.65 19.35 15.60
N ILE A 618 65.58 18.18 16.25
CA ILE A 618 64.96 18.03 17.57
C ILE A 618 65.67 18.92 18.61
N GLU A 619 67.00 18.93 18.62
CA GLU A 619 67.77 19.80 19.52
C GLU A 619 67.58 21.29 19.21
N THR A 620 67.44 21.68 17.94
CA THR A 620 67.12 23.06 17.55
C THR A 620 65.78 23.51 18.13
N VAL A 621 64.76 22.67 18.04
CA VAL A 621 63.43 22.95 18.63
C VAL A 621 63.51 23.02 20.16
N LYS A 622 64.21 22.09 20.82
CA LYS A 622 64.41 22.12 22.29
C LYS A 622 65.14 23.38 22.78
N GLN A 623 66.02 23.95 21.96
CA GLN A 623 66.81 25.12 22.31
C GLN A 623 66.04 26.43 22.08
N ASN A 624 64.92 26.40 21.37
CA ASN A 624 64.07 27.56 21.14
C ASN A 624 63.36 27.95 22.45
N LYS A 625 63.78 29.05 23.08
CA LYS A 625 63.22 29.50 24.37
C LYS A 625 61.89 30.25 24.25
N THR A 626 61.40 30.42 23.03
CA THR A 626 60.30 31.35 22.70
C THR A 626 58.92 30.68 22.81
N GLU A 627 58.85 29.35 22.80
CA GLU A 627 57.59 28.59 22.82
C GLU A 627 57.33 27.90 24.17
N ASP A 628 56.08 27.53 24.43
CA ASP A 628 55.68 26.78 25.64
C ASP A 628 56.38 25.40 25.69
N PRO A 629 57.11 25.06 26.78
CA PRO A 629 57.77 23.76 26.92
C PRO A 629 56.86 22.54 26.71
N ALA A 630 55.58 22.63 27.09
CA ALA A 630 54.62 21.53 26.88
C ALA A 630 54.27 21.35 25.40
N LEU A 631 54.13 22.46 24.66
CA LEU A 631 53.89 22.46 23.21
C LEU A 631 55.10 21.92 22.45
N GLN A 632 56.31 22.36 22.80
CA GLN A 632 57.56 21.87 22.21
C GLN A 632 57.71 20.36 22.36
N GLN A 633 57.47 19.84 23.58
CA GLN A 633 57.57 18.41 23.83
C GLN A 633 56.53 17.61 23.02
N ARG A 634 55.33 18.17 22.83
CA ARG A 634 54.30 17.56 21.99
C ARG A 634 54.71 17.57 20.51
N GLN A 635 55.21 18.67 19.98
CA GLN A 635 55.70 18.77 18.59
C GLN A 635 56.87 17.82 18.34
N ILE A 636 57.80 17.69 19.28
CA ILE A 636 58.93 16.74 19.18
C ILE A 636 58.43 15.30 19.13
N ASN A 637 57.47 14.93 20.00
CA ASN A 637 56.91 13.59 20.02
C ASN A 637 56.15 13.30 18.71
N ASP A 638 55.29 14.22 18.27
CA ASP A 638 54.57 14.12 17.00
C ASP A 638 55.51 14.01 15.80
N PHE A 639 56.60 14.80 15.78
CA PHE A 639 57.64 14.69 14.76
C PHE A 639 58.31 13.32 14.77
N LYS A 640 58.69 12.80 15.93
CA LYS A 640 59.30 11.46 16.06
C LYS A 640 58.38 10.36 15.55
N GLU A 641 57.08 10.43 15.85
CA GLU A 641 56.09 9.46 15.35
C GLU A 641 55.95 9.56 13.83
N LYS A 642 55.69 10.77 13.31
CA LYS A 642 55.51 11.00 11.87
C LYS A 642 56.75 10.63 11.06
N ILE A 643 57.94 11.05 11.48
CA ILE A 643 59.17 10.73 10.76
C ILE A 643 59.49 9.23 10.81
N SER A 644 59.16 8.55 11.91
CA SER A 644 59.33 7.10 12.02
C SER A 644 58.40 6.35 11.08
N HIS A 645 57.18 6.84 10.87
CA HIS A 645 56.27 6.31 9.86
C HIS A 645 56.82 6.56 8.44
N GLU A 646 57.22 7.79 8.13
CA GLU A 646 57.79 8.17 6.83
C GLU A 646 59.04 7.36 6.46
N PHE A 647 59.94 7.14 7.42
CA PHE A 647 61.20 6.43 7.18
C PHE A 647 61.13 4.92 7.38
N SER A 648 59.99 4.38 7.83
CA SER A 648 59.82 2.95 8.12
C SER A 648 60.24 2.07 6.92
N THR A 649 59.60 2.27 5.77
CA THR A 649 59.84 1.51 4.52
C THR A 649 61.10 1.96 3.78
N LEU A 650 61.65 3.13 4.12
CA LEU A 650 62.92 3.65 3.59
C LEU A 650 64.11 2.95 4.24
N VAL A 651 64.02 2.71 5.55
CA VAL A 651 65.09 2.11 6.37
C VAL A 651 65.08 0.59 6.27
N LEU A 652 63.92 -0.05 6.35
CA LEU A 652 63.78 -1.50 6.30
C LEU A 652 62.57 -1.89 5.43
N ARG A 653 62.77 -2.78 4.47
CA ARG A 653 61.69 -3.32 3.63
C ARG A 653 61.90 -4.80 3.31
N PRO A 654 60.82 -5.57 3.07
CA PRO A 654 60.93 -6.96 2.70
C PRO A 654 61.49 -7.11 1.28
N LYS A 655 62.23 -8.19 1.02
CA LYS A 655 62.80 -8.48 -0.31
C LYS A 655 61.73 -8.70 -1.37
N PHE A 656 60.66 -9.42 -1.00
CA PHE A 656 59.54 -9.72 -1.87
C PHE A 656 58.29 -8.98 -1.39
N ASN A 657 57.54 -8.42 -2.34
CA ASN A 657 56.21 -7.88 -2.08
C ASN A 657 55.23 -9.06 -2.00
N SER A 658 55.12 -9.69 -0.84
CA SER A 658 54.05 -10.66 -0.59
C SER A 658 52.81 -9.90 -0.16
N GLY A 659 51.86 -9.71 -1.07
CA GLY A 659 50.60 -8.97 -0.85
C GLY A 659 49.71 -9.47 0.30
N HIS A 660 50.12 -10.52 1.03
CA HIS A 660 49.39 -11.10 2.16
C HIS A 660 50.22 -11.14 3.47
N SER A 661 51.51 -10.74 3.49
CA SER A 661 52.37 -10.97 4.67
C SER A 661 52.98 -9.70 5.30
N THR A 662 52.69 -8.52 4.74
CA THR A 662 53.12 -7.22 5.26
C THR A 662 51.88 -6.38 5.50
N GLY A 663 51.03 -6.83 6.42
CA GLY A 663 49.76 -6.16 6.69
C GLY A 663 49.97 -4.73 7.18
N LEU A 664 48.99 -3.86 6.93
CA LEU A 664 48.87 -2.52 7.52
C LEU A 664 49.14 -2.49 9.04
N ASN A 665 48.91 -3.62 9.72
CA ASN A 665 49.12 -3.80 11.16
C ASN A 665 50.56 -4.14 11.58
N ASP A 666 51.51 -4.27 10.64
CA ASP A 666 52.87 -4.69 10.96
C ASP A 666 53.76 -3.52 11.41
N LYS A 667 53.69 -3.20 12.71
CA LYS A 667 54.32 -2.00 13.30
C LYS A 667 55.84 -2.08 13.49
N HIS A 668 56.50 -3.20 13.20
CA HIS A 668 57.92 -3.39 13.55
C HIS A 668 58.86 -2.45 12.77
N CYS A 669 58.59 -2.14 11.50
CA CYS A 669 59.41 -1.20 10.71
C CYS A 669 59.34 0.22 11.30
N TYR A 670 58.15 0.65 11.72
CA TYR A 670 57.94 1.91 12.43
C TYR A 670 58.67 1.90 13.78
N LYS A 671 58.48 0.86 14.60
CA LYS A 671 59.12 0.73 15.92
C LYS A 671 60.65 0.73 15.82
N LEU A 672 61.21 0.13 14.77
CA LEU A 672 62.64 0.19 14.47
C LEU A 672 63.15 1.62 14.38
N VAL A 673 62.54 2.44 13.51
CA VAL A 673 62.98 3.83 13.33
C VAL A 673 62.79 4.64 14.61
N LEU A 674 61.71 4.42 15.34
CA LEU A 674 61.43 5.10 16.60
C LEU A 674 62.49 4.78 17.68
N ASP A 675 62.85 3.49 17.86
CA ASP A 675 63.91 3.10 18.80
C ASP A 675 65.28 3.63 18.37
N LEU A 676 65.58 3.65 17.06
CA LEU A 676 66.81 4.21 16.52
C LEU A 676 66.93 5.71 16.81
N LEU A 677 65.83 6.46 16.75
CA LEU A 677 65.79 7.88 17.08
C LEU A 677 65.91 8.13 18.59
N ASN A 678 65.11 7.43 19.40
CA ASN A 678 65.07 7.62 20.85
C ASN A 678 66.37 7.21 21.55
N ASN A 679 66.99 6.11 21.09
CA ASN A 679 68.15 5.51 21.74
C ASN A 679 69.42 5.65 20.89
N LYS A 680 69.45 6.63 19.96
CA LYS A 680 70.57 6.84 19.03
C LYS A 680 71.96 6.86 19.70
N PRO A 681 72.20 7.62 20.80
CA PRO A 681 73.54 7.71 21.40
C PRO A 681 74.02 6.37 21.93
N GLU A 682 73.10 5.60 22.52
CA GLU A 682 73.39 4.27 23.07
C GLU A 682 73.65 3.26 21.95
N ILE A 683 72.74 3.15 20.98
CA ILE A 683 72.81 2.21 19.87
C ILE A 683 74.08 2.46 19.04
N PHE A 684 74.24 3.65 18.48
CA PHE A 684 75.38 3.95 17.60
C PHE A 684 76.69 4.10 18.37
N GLY A 685 76.65 4.45 19.66
CA GLY A 685 77.82 4.42 20.54
C GLY A 685 78.37 2.99 20.71
N LYS A 686 77.49 2.01 20.94
CA LYS A 686 77.85 0.58 21.03
C LYS A 686 78.30 0.02 19.67
N VAL A 687 77.55 0.28 18.60
CA VAL A 687 77.90 -0.18 17.23
C VAL A 687 79.28 0.33 16.80
N LYS A 688 79.58 1.63 16.96
CA LYS A 688 80.89 2.20 16.58
C LYS A 688 82.05 1.58 17.36
N LYS A 689 81.87 1.32 18.66
CA LYS A 689 82.87 0.63 19.49
C LYS A 689 83.12 -0.80 19.03
N GLN A 690 82.08 -1.55 18.70
CA GLN A 690 82.20 -2.94 18.25
C GLN A 690 82.81 -3.05 16.84
N VAL A 691 82.37 -2.20 15.89
CA VAL A 691 82.94 -2.15 14.52
C VAL A 691 84.41 -1.74 14.53
N SER A 692 84.79 -0.78 15.39
CA SER A 692 86.20 -0.37 15.51
C SER A 692 87.07 -1.42 16.22
N SER A 693 86.53 -2.17 17.17
CA SER A 693 87.20 -3.31 17.80
C SER A 693 87.42 -4.47 16.82
N ALA A 694 86.41 -4.80 16.00
CA ALA A 694 86.50 -5.85 14.97
C ALA A 694 87.53 -5.55 13.86
N LYS A 695 87.76 -4.27 13.53
CA LYS A 695 88.82 -3.84 12.61
C LYS A 695 90.23 -3.93 13.23
N ARG A 696 90.36 -3.84 14.57
CA ARG A 696 91.65 -4.00 15.27
C ARG A 696 92.02 -5.46 15.48
N SER A 697 91.05 -6.34 15.67
CA SER A 697 91.31 -7.79 15.79
C SER A 697 91.72 -8.43 14.45
N THR A 698 91.26 -7.89 13.33
CA THR A 698 91.67 -8.34 11.97
C THR A 698 93.05 -7.82 11.55
N SER A 699 93.57 -6.74 12.14
CA SER A 699 94.90 -6.19 11.84
C SER A 699 96.08 -6.86 12.58
N LEU A 700 95.82 -7.84 13.45
CA LEU A 700 96.83 -8.50 14.29
C LEU A 700 97.16 -9.95 13.87
N SER A 701 96.73 -10.40 12.69
CA SER A 701 97.09 -11.72 12.15
C SER A 701 98.17 -11.60 11.08
N PRO A 702 99.34 -12.27 11.20
CA PRO A 702 100.35 -12.28 10.15
C PRO A 702 99.88 -13.15 8.96
N ALA A 703 100.27 -12.72 7.77
CA ALA A 703 99.94 -13.33 6.49
C ALA A 703 100.23 -14.84 6.45
N SER A 704 99.19 -15.63 6.16
CA SER A 704 99.33 -16.85 5.35
C SER A 704 97.98 -17.28 4.78
N SER A 705 98.03 -17.69 3.51
CA SER A 705 96.98 -18.27 2.65
C SER A 705 96.27 -17.30 1.68
N LEU A 706 96.53 -17.55 0.40
CA LEU A 706 95.84 -16.99 -0.76
C LEU A 706 94.33 -17.25 -0.68
N PRO A 707 93.47 -16.33 -1.14
CA PRO A 707 92.08 -16.66 -1.40
C PRO A 707 91.98 -17.56 -2.65
N PRO A 708 91.06 -18.55 -2.67
CA PRO A 708 90.80 -19.30 -3.89
C PRO A 708 90.11 -18.38 -4.90
N THR A 709 90.56 -18.45 -6.15
CA THR A 709 89.86 -17.90 -7.31
C THR A 709 88.44 -18.48 -7.40
N PRO A 710 87.38 -17.64 -7.51
CA PRO A 710 86.08 -18.17 -7.90
C PRO A 710 86.14 -18.50 -9.40
N VAL A 711 86.01 -19.79 -9.66
CA VAL A 711 85.86 -20.43 -10.97
C VAL A 711 84.71 -19.79 -11.74
N SER A 712 84.97 -19.49 -13.01
CA SER A 712 83.96 -19.19 -14.02
C SER A 712 82.95 -20.35 -14.10
N MET A 713 81.72 -20.11 -13.65
CA MET A 713 80.59 -20.97 -14.00
C MET A 713 79.71 -20.24 -15.01
N LYS A 714 79.62 -20.84 -16.20
CA LYS A 714 78.66 -20.50 -17.25
C LYS A 714 77.23 -20.59 -16.71
N PRO A 715 76.28 -19.80 -17.23
CA PRO A 715 74.88 -19.93 -16.90
C PRO A 715 74.30 -21.14 -17.66
N ALA A 716 73.80 -22.14 -16.94
CA ALA A 716 72.93 -23.14 -17.51
C ALA A 716 71.88 -23.59 -16.49
N ASN A 717 70.62 -23.48 -16.91
CA ASN A 717 69.40 -24.03 -16.33
C ASN A 717 68.77 -23.35 -15.09
N GLU A 718 68.25 -22.14 -15.29
CA GLU A 718 66.99 -21.70 -14.66
C GLU A 718 65.95 -21.34 -15.75
N LEU A 719 65.59 -22.33 -16.55
CA LEU A 719 64.45 -22.29 -17.48
C LEU A 719 63.58 -23.51 -17.18
N LYS A 720 62.79 -23.46 -16.08
CA LYS A 720 61.67 -24.40 -15.87
C LYS A 720 60.65 -24.06 -14.76
N ARG A 721 60.62 -22.84 -14.21
CA ARG A 721 59.60 -22.44 -13.20
C ARG A 721 58.78 -21.20 -13.54
N ILE A 722 58.81 -20.73 -14.79
CA ILE A 722 58.03 -19.55 -15.23
C ILE A 722 56.70 -19.92 -15.92
N ASP A 723 56.44 -21.20 -16.19
CA ASP A 723 55.32 -21.60 -17.08
C ASP A 723 53.93 -21.75 -16.43
N THR A 724 53.77 -21.63 -15.11
CA THR A 724 52.45 -21.76 -14.47
C THR A 724 51.74 -20.41 -14.25
N SER A 725 52.50 -19.31 -14.18
CA SER A 725 51.97 -17.94 -14.03
C SER A 725 51.58 -17.34 -15.38
N SER A 726 52.42 -17.53 -16.39
CA SER A 726 52.22 -16.96 -17.74
C SER A 726 51.02 -17.58 -18.47
N ARG A 727 50.76 -18.88 -18.31
CA ARG A 727 49.57 -19.55 -18.88
C ARG A 727 48.24 -19.08 -18.27
N SER A 728 48.24 -18.64 -17.01
CA SER A 728 47.04 -18.10 -16.36
C SER A 728 46.69 -16.69 -16.89
N ILE A 729 47.72 -15.91 -17.24
CA ILE A 729 47.59 -14.57 -17.79
C ILE A 729 47.24 -14.62 -19.28
N GLU A 730 47.84 -15.53 -20.07
CA GLU A 730 47.47 -15.77 -21.46
C GLU A 730 46.04 -16.31 -21.60
N ASN A 731 45.61 -17.24 -20.75
CA ASN A 731 44.21 -17.73 -20.77
C ASN A 731 43.21 -16.64 -20.36
N ARG A 732 43.60 -15.70 -19.48
CA ARG A 732 42.76 -14.54 -19.12
C ARG A 732 42.72 -13.48 -20.24
N LEU A 733 43.83 -13.21 -20.89
CA LEU A 733 43.89 -12.29 -22.03
C LEU A 733 43.16 -12.86 -23.26
N HIS A 734 43.29 -14.16 -23.53
CA HIS A 734 42.60 -14.80 -24.64
C HIS A 734 41.08 -14.80 -24.43
N ASN A 735 40.59 -15.01 -23.20
CA ASN A 735 39.16 -14.91 -22.85
C ASN A 735 38.61 -13.47 -22.88
N ILE A 736 39.46 -12.46 -22.70
CA ILE A 736 39.07 -11.04 -22.84
C ILE A 736 39.03 -10.63 -24.31
N VAL A 737 39.96 -11.15 -25.13
CA VAL A 737 40.00 -10.89 -26.58
C VAL A 737 38.88 -11.63 -27.32
N THR A 738 38.56 -12.88 -26.95
CA THR A 738 37.43 -13.61 -27.58
C THR A 738 36.06 -13.04 -27.21
N ARG A 739 35.88 -12.49 -26.00
CA ARG A 739 34.65 -11.75 -25.63
C ARG A 739 34.48 -10.42 -26.34
N LYS A 740 35.57 -9.79 -26.80
CA LYS A 740 35.53 -8.53 -27.56
C LYS A 740 35.30 -8.76 -29.07
N VAL A 741 35.59 -9.95 -29.57
CA VAL A 741 35.34 -10.35 -30.97
C VAL A 741 33.91 -10.89 -31.15
N SER A 742 33.27 -11.42 -30.10
CA SER A 742 31.87 -11.86 -30.15
C SER A 742 30.83 -10.73 -29.99
N SER A 743 31.26 -9.48 -29.79
CA SER A 743 30.37 -8.33 -29.58
C SER A 743 30.50 -7.25 -30.67
N SER A 744 31.09 -7.58 -31.82
CA SER A 744 31.28 -6.63 -32.94
C SER A 744 30.78 -7.13 -34.30
N GLU A 745 29.92 -8.16 -34.35
CA GLU A 745 29.17 -8.49 -35.55
C GLU A 745 27.69 -8.16 -35.35
N GLY A 746 27.24 -7.06 -35.96
CA GLY A 746 25.83 -6.74 -36.07
C GLY A 746 25.50 -5.25 -35.96
N GLU A 747 26.05 -4.42 -36.85
CA GLU A 747 25.33 -3.25 -37.39
C GLU A 747 26.17 -2.56 -38.49
N SER A 748 25.75 -2.72 -39.75
CA SER A 748 26.09 -1.78 -40.82
C SER A 748 24.88 -1.59 -41.72
N ALA A 749 24.45 -0.33 -41.81
CA ALA A 749 23.30 0.19 -42.55
C ALA A 749 23.39 0.01 -44.08
N SER A 750 22.25 0.14 -44.76
CA SER A 750 22.14 1.06 -45.90
C SER A 750 20.69 1.45 -46.21
N ASP A 751 20.47 2.75 -46.31
CA ASP A 751 19.31 3.39 -46.93
C ASP A 751 19.18 2.99 -48.41
N ARG A 752 17.95 2.71 -48.86
CA ARG A 752 17.50 3.02 -50.23
C ARG A 752 16.01 3.37 -50.26
N VAL A 753 15.77 4.63 -50.63
CA VAL A 753 14.54 5.20 -51.16
C VAL A 753 14.15 4.51 -52.48
N ASN A 754 12.86 4.20 -52.67
CA ASN A 754 12.10 4.45 -53.90
C ASN A 754 10.61 4.18 -53.67
N GLY A 755 9.78 5.17 -54.03
CA GLY A 755 8.33 5.17 -53.86
C GLY A 755 7.54 4.59 -55.04
N LEU A 756 6.22 4.72 -54.90
CA LEU A 756 5.07 4.57 -55.83
C LEU A 756 3.94 3.90 -55.01
N GLY A 757 2.74 4.42 -54.78
CA GLY A 757 1.99 5.62 -55.19
C GLY A 757 0.61 5.57 -54.48
N PRO A 758 -0.25 6.61 -54.62
CA PRO A 758 -1.40 6.87 -53.75
C PRO A 758 -2.77 6.51 -54.38
N THR A 759 -3.82 6.41 -53.56
CA THR A 759 -5.24 6.74 -53.86
C THR A 759 -6.04 6.69 -52.53
N THR A 760 -6.33 7.82 -51.87
CA THR A 760 -7.58 8.63 -51.92
C THR A 760 -8.90 7.86 -51.89
N SER A 761 -9.76 8.25 -50.93
CA SER A 761 -11.24 8.22 -50.91
C SER A 761 -11.79 7.44 -49.69
N VAL A 762 -12.69 7.89 -48.81
CA VAL A 762 -13.49 9.12 -48.57
C VAL A 762 -14.42 8.78 -47.38
N LEU A 763 -14.82 9.81 -46.62
CA LEU A 763 -15.99 9.96 -45.72
C LEU A 763 -16.04 9.28 -44.33
N ALA A 764 -16.08 10.21 -43.36
CA ALA A 764 -16.73 10.26 -42.05
C ALA A 764 -17.98 9.39 -41.84
N GLU A 765 -18.11 8.81 -40.65
CA GLU A 765 -18.87 9.41 -39.52
C GLU A 765 -18.28 8.96 -38.18
#